data_AF-A0A2V8JLV2-F1
#
_entry.id   AF-A0A2V8JLV2-F1
#
_cell.length_a   1.000
_cell.length_b   1.000
_cell.length_c   1.000
_cell.angle_alpha   90.00
_cell.angle_beta   90.00
_cell.angle_gamma   90.00
#
_symmetry.space_group_name_H-M   'P 1'
#
loop_
_entity.id
_entity.type
_entity.pdbx_description
1 polymer ?
#
loop_
_entity_poly.entity_id
_entity_poly.type
_entity_poly.pdbx_seq_one_letter_code
_entity_poly.pdbx_strand_id
1 'polypeptide(L)'
;MKSNFEIFSRCQLLYTFIEFDPLKIGVNKMYRRAWVVVLVGLLLTARGLAQTTATISGSVRDGTGALIPGASVISKNVETGITRTTTTDEQGRYQLLNLNVGRYEIEVSLSGFQTAVRSGIALAVGAQTVVNFTLQVGQVAEKVEVTEQAPLVDTTTSSVGGIIETAQIVNLPLNGRSFDELAQLQPGVSVAKFAGVGTMQSGYTTKISIRGARPEQNSFLLDGTDVMGPTNQIPGSVAGQSFGVDAVREFRVETSTYSAQYGRAAGGVINVVTKSGTNELHGSAFEFLRNDNLDAATWDDNRVGRNKPEFKRNQFGFSLGGPVRTDGTFFFGSYEGRRDRQGRTTTSLVPTAAVRTTAIPAVRPFVDAFWPLPNGPIVDAAKGIAEYNYTAFGSADEDYFTARLDHRLSDKDSLFVRYTFDDGRNRSPFTTGVFWTEEKSRNQFVTLETTHIFSPTLLNSARLGFNRSFTSGLPFLVGDQNTFNRLTNLMPGRPALVSGGSLNPGDIDSVGNDNLPRVWSWNLGEVSDDVTYARGLHSLKFGGLFKEMLYIQQQSNGSGGVYDFGSLAEFLAGIPSAFRARQTTAVNGNGFTYQYLGWFIQDDWRVKPRLTLNLGVRHEFYTGPTERHGLTCNLDKLTDRSLRCGGPVFPTSITTKDFGPRVGFAWDVFGDGQTSLRGGFGIFYDAISPLWWQGPAVGSYPPFGDAQIDGTSAGGAAALATAPFPNSYRLVGQGASQTSYVAAARFTGAPNTMQYNLTLHRQISRDSTIMLGYVGSLGRHLWLRANENIRPAAILADGRKCFNYNTDQRGRSTPIIPGHIGSNPSCPDGPLDRKNPLYADVRTVRTEANSTYNGFVAAFQKRFGRGLQFQTSYTLSKSIDTGSTITNGTNSGGSGGTALLDPEDWRLDRSLSDFDTRHIFSQNFTWELPVGPGKAFGSTLTGAAARILGGWEMSGIFKAASGSPITINSSSAGWSETGNTNRLERPDLAPGASNNPVHGVSRGCAGGPPAGIKLGTPDLWFDPCAFIVSPLGFFGNLGRNTVNGPNRVTLDYSLMKNTAVPSISEQFRIQFRAEFFNVANHPNFGLPSLRLVDNRGNYDRRAGVITSTASGVTARQIQFGLKFLW
;
A
#
# COMPACT_ATOMS: atom_id res chain seq x y z
N MET A 1 -17.38 -49.84 -27.80
CA MET A 1 -16.29 -50.29 -26.90
C MET A 1 -15.32 -49.14 -26.67
N LYS A 2 -14.76 -49.04 -25.46
CA LYS A 2 -13.52 -48.30 -25.06
C LYS A 2 -13.20 -46.91 -25.65
N SER A 3 -13.30 -45.92 -24.74
CA SER A 3 -12.28 -44.91 -24.36
C SER A 3 -11.93 -43.69 -25.24
N ASN A 4 -11.88 -42.55 -24.54
CA ASN A 4 -11.05 -41.35 -24.73
C ASN A 4 -11.44 -40.32 -25.81
N PHE A 5 -12.19 -39.31 -25.39
CA PHE A 5 -12.10 -37.93 -25.91
C PHE A 5 -12.49 -36.90 -24.82
N GLU A 6 -11.53 -36.49 -23.99
CA GLU A 6 -11.74 -35.46 -22.94
C GLU A 6 -10.61 -34.41 -22.93
N ILE A 7 -10.29 -33.85 -24.10
CA ILE A 7 -9.31 -32.75 -24.25
C ILE A 7 -9.84 -31.72 -25.26
N PHE A 8 -10.75 -30.83 -24.84
CA PHE A 8 -11.11 -29.66 -25.67
C PHE A 8 -11.43 -28.35 -24.92
N SER A 9 -11.48 -28.35 -23.59
CA SER A 9 -11.82 -27.14 -22.79
C SER A 9 -10.61 -26.31 -22.31
N ARG A 10 -9.37 -26.82 -22.42
CA ARG A 10 -8.17 -26.19 -21.80
C ARG A 10 -7.22 -25.43 -22.72
N CYS A 11 -7.34 -25.53 -24.05
CA CYS A 11 -6.26 -25.08 -24.94
C CYS A 11 -6.29 -23.59 -25.32
N GLN A 12 -7.42 -22.87 -25.18
CA GLN A 12 -7.57 -21.52 -25.76
C GLN A 12 -7.15 -20.36 -24.83
N LEU A 13 -6.77 -20.65 -23.58
CA LEU A 13 -6.21 -19.69 -22.60
C LEU A 13 -4.71 -19.90 -22.32
N LEU A 14 -4.10 -20.96 -22.88
CA LEU A 14 -2.71 -21.35 -22.60
C LEU A 14 -1.71 -20.86 -23.67
N TYR A 15 -2.19 -20.40 -24.83
CA TYR A 15 -1.37 -19.95 -25.97
C TYR A 15 -0.68 -18.58 -25.78
N THR A 16 -0.55 -18.10 -24.54
CA THR A 16 0.15 -16.85 -24.19
C THR A 16 1.15 -17.04 -23.04
N PHE A 17 1.50 -18.30 -22.72
CA PHE A 17 2.38 -18.63 -21.59
C PHE A 17 3.84 -18.98 -21.96
N ILE A 18 4.16 -19.17 -23.25
CA ILE A 18 5.53 -19.45 -23.71
C ILE A 18 5.77 -18.74 -25.05
N GLU A 19 6.29 -17.51 -25.00
CA GLU A 19 7.23 -16.98 -26.00
C GLU A 19 7.93 -15.74 -25.46
N PHE A 20 9.17 -15.94 -24.99
CA PHE A 20 10.13 -14.87 -24.72
C PHE A 20 11.19 -14.98 -25.83
N ASP A 21 11.01 -14.26 -26.94
CA ASP A 21 12.06 -14.06 -27.95
C ASP A 21 12.65 -12.65 -27.73
N PRO A 22 13.79 -12.50 -27.03
CA PRO A 22 14.31 -11.19 -26.61
C PRO A 22 14.96 -10.38 -27.75
N LEU A 23 14.91 -10.84 -29.01
CA LEU A 23 15.81 -10.38 -30.08
C LEU A 23 15.13 -9.92 -31.39
N LYS A 24 13.90 -9.37 -31.34
CA LYS A 24 13.26 -8.73 -32.51
C LYS A 24 12.62 -7.38 -32.22
N ILE A 25 13.46 -6.36 -31.96
CA ILE A 25 13.05 -4.95 -32.03
C ILE A 25 13.49 -4.38 -33.38
N GLY A 26 12.54 -3.87 -34.18
CA GLY A 26 12.81 -3.17 -35.43
C GLY A 26 13.39 -1.77 -35.19
N VAL A 27 14.70 -1.67 -34.98
CA VAL A 27 15.37 -0.42 -34.61
C VAL A 27 15.59 0.50 -35.82
N ASN A 28 14.90 1.65 -35.81
CA ASN A 28 15.00 2.68 -36.85
C ASN A 28 16.42 3.29 -36.96
N LYS A 29 16.85 3.69 -38.17
CA LYS A 29 18.26 4.08 -38.45
C LYS A 29 18.82 5.20 -37.55
N MET A 30 18.00 6.11 -37.04
CA MET A 30 18.43 7.18 -36.12
C MET A 30 18.87 6.64 -34.75
N TYR A 31 18.21 5.60 -34.25
CA TYR A 31 18.55 4.95 -32.99
C TYR A 31 19.90 4.23 -33.07
N ARG A 32 20.29 3.66 -34.21
CA ARG A 32 21.61 2.99 -34.35
C ARG A 32 22.80 3.93 -34.04
N ARG A 33 22.70 5.22 -34.37
CA ARG A 33 23.75 6.20 -34.04
C ARG A 33 23.71 6.59 -32.57
N ALA A 34 22.52 6.73 -31.97
CA ALA A 34 22.38 6.93 -30.52
C ALA A 34 22.91 5.72 -29.73
N TRP A 35 22.56 4.49 -30.12
CA TRP A 35 23.06 3.27 -29.49
C TRP A 35 24.57 3.12 -29.63
N VAL A 36 25.20 3.46 -30.76
CA VAL A 36 26.67 3.43 -30.88
C VAL A 36 27.34 4.52 -30.03
N VAL A 37 26.79 5.73 -29.94
CA VAL A 37 27.32 6.77 -29.04
C VAL A 37 27.11 6.41 -27.56
N VAL A 38 26.00 5.75 -27.22
CA VAL A 38 25.74 5.23 -25.87
C VAL A 38 26.62 4.02 -25.55
N LEU A 39 26.87 3.09 -26.48
CA LEU A 39 27.79 1.96 -26.29
C LEU A 39 29.25 2.42 -26.21
N VAL A 40 29.68 3.38 -27.03
CA VAL A 40 31.04 3.95 -26.95
C VAL A 40 31.19 4.82 -25.70
N GLY A 41 30.13 5.49 -25.24
CA GLY A 41 30.08 6.13 -23.93
C GLY A 41 30.19 5.13 -22.78
N LEU A 42 29.36 4.08 -22.76
CA LEU A 42 29.37 3.02 -21.74
C LEU A 42 30.69 2.24 -21.70
N LEU A 43 31.36 2.04 -22.84
CA LEU A 43 32.67 1.39 -22.91
C LEU A 43 33.83 2.31 -22.49
N LEU A 44 33.64 3.63 -22.48
CA LEU A 44 34.63 4.61 -22.00
C LEU A 44 34.36 5.12 -20.56
N THR A 45 33.21 4.79 -19.96
CA THR A 45 32.91 5.04 -18.53
C THR A 45 32.80 3.75 -17.71
N ALA A 46 33.57 2.70 -18.06
CA ALA A 46 33.51 1.37 -17.45
C ALA A 46 34.15 1.28 -16.04
N ARG A 47 33.79 2.18 -15.11
CA ARG A 47 34.03 2.10 -13.65
C ARG A 47 32.96 2.88 -12.87
N GLY A 48 31.90 2.20 -12.42
CA GLY A 48 30.87 2.77 -11.52
C GLY A 48 29.50 2.05 -11.54
N LEU A 49 29.10 1.28 -10.50
CA LEU A 49 27.74 0.73 -10.22
C LEU A 49 27.38 0.70 -8.62
N ALA A 50 26.15 0.42 -8.06
CA ALA A 50 25.53 0.91 -6.73
C ALA A 50 25.44 0.18 -5.30
N GLN A 51 25.58 0.85 -4.12
CA GLN A 51 25.98 0.35 -2.74
C GLN A 51 24.94 0.30 -1.55
N THR A 52 24.87 -0.79 -0.74
CA THR A 52 23.93 -1.00 0.43
C THR A 52 24.60 -1.25 1.80
N THR A 53 25.27 -0.26 2.40
CA THR A 53 26.10 -0.51 3.61
C THR A 53 26.19 0.69 4.56
N ALA A 54 26.88 0.48 5.69
CA ALA A 54 27.17 1.48 6.71
C ALA A 54 28.57 2.10 6.56
N THR A 55 28.86 3.12 7.35
CA THR A 55 30.17 3.77 7.42
C THR A 55 30.54 4.07 8.87
N ILE A 56 31.78 3.81 9.24
CA ILE A 56 32.36 4.30 10.49
C ILE A 56 33.33 5.44 10.15
N SER A 57 33.30 6.50 10.93
CA SER A 57 34.29 7.59 10.90
C SER A 57 34.74 7.95 12.30
N GLY A 58 35.85 8.66 12.45
CA GLY A 58 36.36 8.98 13.77
C GLY A 58 37.53 9.93 13.79
N SER A 59 37.95 10.29 15.00
CA SER A 59 39.23 10.93 15.27
C SER A 59 39.96 10.20 16.40
N VAL A 60 41.28 10.13 16.28
CA VAL A 60 42.20 9.55 17.26
C VAL A 60 42.99 10.70 17.89
N ARG A 61 43.02 10.73 19.22
CA ARG A 61 43.70 11.76 20.02
C ARG A 61 44.63 11.15 21.05
N ASP A 62 45.54 11.95 21.60
CA ASP A 62 46.30 11.60 22.79
C ASP A 62 45.58 12.04 24.09
N GLY A 63 46.16 11.70 25.25
CA GLY A 63 45.67 12.13 26.56
C GLY A 63 45.69 13.65 26.81
N THR A 64 46.36 14.44 25.97
CA THR A 64 46.33 15.93 26.02
C THR A 64 45.22 16.53 25.14
N GLY A 65 44.61 15.71 24.29
CA GLY A 65 43.57 16.09 23.33
C GLY A 65 44.09 16.44 21.94
N ALA A 66 45.40 16.36 21.71
CA ALA A 66 46.02 16.56 20.40
C ALA A 66 45.66 15.41 19.45
N LEU A 67 45.63 15.67 18.14
CA LEU A 67 45.22 14.70 17.11
C LEU A 67 46.42 13.84 16.68
N ILE A 68 46.21 12.52 16.53
CA ILE A 68 47.26 11.55 16.22
C ILE A 68 47.18 11.11 14.75
N PRO A 69 48.08 11.58 13.86
CA PRO A 69 48.17 11.10 12.48
C PRO A 69 48.89 9.75 12.37
N GLY A 70 48.64 9.01 11.29
CA GLY A 70 49.33 7.74 10.98
C GLY A 70 48.97 6.53 11.86
N ALA A 71 48.03 6.64 12.80
CA ALA A 71 47.56 5.51 13.59
C ALA A 71 46.83 4.48 12.71
N SER A 72 47.10 3.19 12.93
CA SER A 72 46.42 2.08 12.27
C SER A 72 45.05 1.87 12.91
N VAL A 73 44.02 1.69 12.09
CA VAL A 73 42.64 1.45 12.54
C VAL A 73 42.09 0.21 11.84
N ILE A 74 41.82 -0.84 12.61
CA ILE A 74 41.32 -2.13 12.12
C ILE A 74 39.90 -2.33 12.66
N SER A 75 38.92 -2.47 11.77
CA SER A 75 37.57 -2.92 12.14
C SER A 75 37.36 -4.39 11.79
N LYS A 76 36.84 -5.19 12.72
CA LYS A 76 36.49 -6.60 12.53
C LYS A 76 34.98 -6.78 12.66
N ASN A 77 34.34 -7.36 11.65
CA ASN A 77 32.97 -7.85 11.77
C ASN A 77 32.97 -9.13 12.62
N VAL A 78 32.19 -9.15 13.70
CA VAL A 78 32.18 -10.25 14.69
C VAL A 78 31.45 -11.49 14.14
N GLU A 79 30.48 -11.31 13.24
CA GLU A 79 29.65 -12.40 12.69
C GLU A 79 30.34 -13.16 11.55
N THR A 80 31.19 -12.48 10.78
CA THR A 80 31.84 -13.04 9.57
C THR A 80 33.36 -13.11 9.65
N GLY A 81 33.97 -12.64 10.74
CA GLY A 81 35.43 -12.55 10.89
C GLY A 81 36.12 -11.49 10.03
N ILE A 82 35.43 -10.92 9.03
CA ILE A 82 35.99 -10.03 8.01
C ILE A 82 36.54 -8.74 8.64
N THR A 83 37.83 -8.49 8.41
CA THR A 83 38.52 -7.27 8.82
C THR A 83 38.60 -6.24 7.68
N ARG A 84 38.71 -4.97 8.05
CA ARG A 84 39.16 -3.86 7.18
C ARG A 84 40.09 -2.95 7.94
N THR A 85 41.12 -2.47 7.25
CA THR A 85 42.15 -1.59 7.82
C THR A 85 42.18 -0.26 7.09
N THR A 86 42.37 0.81 7.84
CA THR A 86 42.64 2.17 7.34
C THR A 86 43.67 2.84 8.26
N THR A 87 44.16 4.02 7.89
CA THR A 87 45.06 4.82 8.74
C THR A 87 44.47 6.20 8.99
N THR A 88 44.88 6.85 10.08
CA THR A 88 44.49 8.25 10.33
C THR A 88 45.25 9.23 9.42
N ASP A 89 44.53 10.22 8.90
CA ASP A 89 45.07 11.32 8.11
C ASP A 89 45.95 12.29 8.94
N GLU A 90 46.52 13.30 8.29
CA GLU A 90 47.33 14.37 8.92
C GLU A 90 46.59 15.12 10.05
N GLN A 91 45.26 15.01 10.12
CA GLN A 91 44.40 15.64 11.10
C GLN A 91 43.87 14.62 12.12
N GLY A 92 44.49 13.45 12.20
CA GLY A 92 44.16 12.37 13.13
C GLY A 92 42.78 11.75 12.92
N ARG A 93 42.20 11.83 11.71
CA ARG A 93 40.87 11.31 11.39
C ARG A 93 40.94 10.07 10.54
N TYR A 94 39.98 9.18 10.70
CA TYR A 94 39.86 7.98 9.88
C TYR A 94 38.42 7.77 9.39
N GLN A 95 38.29 6.99 8.32
CA GLN A 95 37.01 6.55 7.78
C GLN A 95 37.11 5.14 7.22
N LEU A 96 36.10 4.33 7.53
CA LEU A 96 35.91 2.96 7.08
C LEU A 96 34.57 2.93 6.32
N LEU A 97 34.68 3.00 5.00
CA LEU A 97 33.53 2.97 4.09
C LEU A 97 32.99 1.54 3.95
N ASN A 98 31.71 1.44 3.58
CA ASN A 98 31.04 0.22 3.10
C ASN A 98 31.05 -0.99 4.05
N LEU A 99 30.89 -0.77 5.35
CA LEU A 99 30.82 -1.89 6.30
C LEU A 99 29.44 -2.55 6.21
N ASN A 100 29.41 -3.88 6.08
CA ASN A 100 28.18 -4.66 6.10
C ASN A 100 27.40 -4.39 7.39
N VAL A 101 26.08 -4.57 7.37
CA VAL A 101 25.25 -4.50 8.57
C VAL A 101 25.72 -5.57 9.56
N GLY A 102 25.94 -5.21 10.83
CA GLY A 102 26.39 -6.16 11.85
C GLY A 102 27.13 -5.55 13.03
N ARG A 103 27.64 -6.43 13.89
CA ARG A 103 28.44 -6.05 15.07
C ARG A 103 29.93 -5.96 14.73
N TYR A 104 30.56 -4.89 15.18
CA TYR A 104 31.96 -4.60 14.94
C TYR A 104 32.76 -4.40 16.23
N GLU A 105 34.00 -4.82 16.17
CA GLU A 105 35.10 -4.40 17.04
C GLU A 105 36.02 -3.47 16.23
N ILE A 106 36.53 -2.41 16.85
CA ILE A 106 37.57 -1.55 16.27
C ILE A 106 38.77 -1.52 17.20
N GLU A 107 39.93 -1.81 16.63
CA GLU A 107 41.24 -1.67 17.23
C GLU A 107 41.98 -0.46 16.63
N VAL A 108 42.61 0.34 17.47
CA VAL A 108 43.48 1.45 17.07
C VAL A 108 44.84 1.29 17.73
N SER A 109 45.90 1.32 16.91
CA SER A 109 47.28 1.13 17.38
C SER A 109 48.26 2.08 16.66
N LEU A 110 49.25 2.57 17.41
CA LEU A 110 50.39 3.35 16.92
C LEU A 110 51.59 3.09 17.84
N SER A 111 52.80 3.04 17.26
CA SER A 111 54.03 2.88 18.06
C SER A 111 54.20 4.02 19.07
N GLY A 112 54.56 3.69 20.31
CA GLY A 112 54.65 4.64 21.44
C GLY A 112 53.33 4.88 22.19
N PHE A 113 52.23 4.26 21.75
CA PHE A 113 50.93 4.31 22.42
C PHE A 113 50.42 2.90 22.77
N GLN A 114 49.58 2.82 23.81
CA GLN A 114 48.81 1.63 24.14
C GLN A 114 47.76 1.34 23.05
N THR A 115 47.46 0.07 22.81
CA THR A 115 46.44 -0.33 21.83
C THR A 115 45.05 -0.13 22.43
N ALA A 116 44.19 0.64 21.78
CA ALA A 116 42.83 0.90 22.24
C ALA A 116 41.81 0.08 21.44
N VAL A 117 40.93 -0.66 22.11
CA VAL A 117 39.90 -1.47 21.48
C VAL A 117 38.51 -1.07 21.97
N ARG A 118 37.57 -0.89 21.03
CA ARG A 118 36.14 -0.67 21.28
C ARG A 118 35.33 -1.79 20.64
N SER A 119 34.67 -2.60 21.45
CA SER A 119 33.83 -3.73 21.04
C SER A 119 32.32 -3.38 21.11
N GLY A 120 31.48 -4.13 20.41
CA GLY A 120 30.02 -3.99 20.49
C GLY A 120 29.40 -2.86 19.65
N ILE A 121 30.10 -2.36 18.64
CA ILE A 121 29.61 -1.32 17.73
C ILE A 121 28.62 -1.94 16.74
N ALA A 122 27.32 -1.68 16.91
CA ALA A 122 26.29 -2.16 15.98
C ALA A 122 26.11 -1.16 14.82
N LEU A 123 26.27 -1.64 13.58
CA LEU A 123 26.01 -0.89 12.36
C LEU A 123 24.71 -1.33 11.70
N ALA A 124 23.84 -0.36 11.44
CA ALA A 124 22.59 -0.50 10.70
C ALA A 124 22.73 0.03 9.26
N VAL A 125 21.76 -0.28 8.41
CA VAL A 125 21.73 0.09 6.98
C VAL A 125 21.82 1.61 6.81
N GLY A 126 22.84 2.06 6.05
CA GLY A 126 23.07 3.48 5.81
C GLY A 126 23.43 4.28 7.07
N ALA A 127 23.85 3.64 8.16
CA ALA A 127 24.32 4.34 9.35
C ALA A 127 25.68 5.00 9.10
N GLN A 128 25.82 6.25 9.56
CA GLN A 128 27.10 6.95 9.66
C GLN A 128 27.45 7.06 11.15
N THR A 129 28.30 6.16 11.65
CA THR A 129 28.65 6.10 13.07
C THR A 129 29.97 6.81 13.32
N VAL A 130 29.99 7.77 14.24
CA VAL A 130 31.22 8.43 14.70
C VAL A 130 31.74 7.69 15.94
N VAL A 131 32.97 7.18 15.87
CA VAL A 131 33.67 6.53 16.98
C VAL A 131 34.99 7.26 17.19
N ASN A 132 35.19 7.88 18.35
CA ASN A 132 36.44 8.58 18.66
C ASN A 132 37.28 7.76 19.62
N PHE A 133 38.60 7.88 19.48
CA PHE A 133 39.59 7.19 20.31
C PHE A 133 40.51 8.20 21.00
N THR A 134 40.92 7.86 22.21
CA THR A 134 41.96 8.55 22.95
C THR A 134 43.01 7.51 23.34
N LEU A 135 44.20 7.60 22.74
CA LEU A 135 45.32 6.72 23.04
C LEU A 135 46.11 7.28 24.22
N GLN A 136 46.50 6.38 25.13
CA GLN A 136 47.44 6.68 26.20
C GLN A 136 48.87 6.33 25.76
N VAL A 137 49.85 7.09 26.23
CA VAL A 137 51.27 6.82 25.95
C VAL A 137 51.68 5.54 26.68
N GLY A 138 52.34 4.61 25.98
CA GLY A 138 52.71 3.30 26.53
C GLY A 138 53.18 2.32 25.46
N GLN A 139 53.32 1.04 25.81
CA GLN A 139 53.68 0.01 24.83
C GLN A 139 52.45 -0.56 24.13
N VAL A 140 52.56 -0.85 22.83
CA VAL A 140 51.48 -1.40 21.98
C VAL A 140 50.93 -2.73 22.52
N ALA A 141 51.72 -3.49 23.27
CA ALA A 141 51.33 -4.74 23.91
C ALA A 141 50.31 -4.58 25.05
N GLU A 142 50.16 -3.38 25.62
CA GLU A 142 49.13 -3.08 26.61
C GLU A 142 47.82 -2.73 25.88
N LYS A 143 46.81 -3.62 25.99
CA LYS A 143 45.48 -3.45 25.40
C LYS A 143 44.53 -2.81 26.40
N VAL A 144 44.07 -1.59 26.11
CA VAL A 144 42.99 -0.92 26.85
C VAL A 144 41.66 -1.20 26.13
N GLU A 145 40.86 -2.11 26.71
CA GLU A 145 39.52 -2.40 26.21
C GLU A 145 38.50 -1.42 26.81
N VAL A 146 37.94 -0.55 25.98
CA VAL A 146 36.92 0.42 26.35
C VAL A 146 35.56 -0.10 25.89
N THR A 147 34.83 -0.76 26.78
CA THR A 147 33.50 -1.34 26.52
C THR A 147 32.39 -0.25 26.49
N GLU A 148 32.56 0.76 25.64
CA GLU A 148 31.60 1.85 25.47
C GLU A 148 30.72 1.62 24.23
N GLN A 149 29.40 1.59 24.43
CA GLN A 149 28.43 1.34 23.35
C GLN A 149 28.42 2.47 22.30
N ALA A 150 28.03 2.14 21.07
CA ALA A 150 27.89 3.11 19.98
C ALA A 150 26.95 4.28 20.37
N PRO A 151 27.22 5.52 19.91
CA PRO A 151 26.40 6.69 20.25
C PRO A 151 24.89 6.48 20.06
N LEU A 152 24.12 7.14 20.91
CA LEU A 152 22.65 7.09 20.90
C LEU A 152 22.02 8.20 20.06
N VAL A 153 22.77 9.24 19.73
CA VAL A 153 22.30 10.46 19.07
C VAL A 153 23.05 10.66 17.76
N ASP A 154 22.33 10.89 16.67
CA ASP A 154 22.89 11.20 15.36
C ASP A 154 23.29 12.69 15.29
N THR A 155 24.57 12.94 14.97
CA THR A 155 25.18 14.27 14.81
C THR A 155 25.65 14.55 13.38
N THR A 156 25.22 13.71 12.43
CA THR A 156 25.73 13.66 11.05
C THR A 156 24.65 13.85 9.97
N THR A 157 23.41 13.40 10.21
CA THR A 157 22.35 13.47 9.20
C THR A 157 21.17 14.35 9.58
N SER A 158 20.60 15.03 8.59
CA SER A 158 19.34 15.77 8.69
C SER A 158 18.08 14.92 8.51
N SER A 159 18.18 13.59 8.31
CA SER A 159 17.01 12.77 7.99
C SER A 159 16.23 12.39 9.25
N VAL A 160 14.91 12.27 9.12
CA VAL A 160 14.04 11.79 10.22
C VAL A 160 13.50 10.44 9.82
N GLY A 161 13.71 9.46 10.70
CA GLY A 161 13.37 8.08 10.46
C GLY A 161 13.73 7.24 11.67
N GLY A 162 13.54 5.92 11.54
CA GLY A 162 13.92 4.95 12.55
C GLY A 162 14.25 3.60 11.94
N ILE A 163 15.08 2.86 12.66
CA ILE A 163 15.41 1.46 12.36
C ILE A 163 14.52 0.59 13.23
N ILE A 164 14.00 -0.49 12.65
CA ILE A 164 13.31 -1.56 13.37
C ILE A 164 14.27 -2.74 13.39
N GLU A 165 14.77 -3.07 14.58
CA GLU A 165 15.82 -4.08 14.80
C GLU A 165 15.27 -5.51 14.70
N THR A 166 16.13 -6.50 14.40
CA THR A 166 15.74 -7.93 14.33
C THR A 166 14.97 -8.40 15.56
N ALA A 167 15.37 -7.94 16.75
CA ALA A 167 14.72 -8.28 18.01
C ALA A 167 13.27 -7.78 18.08
N GLN A 168 12.99 -6.57 17.59
CA GLN A 168 11.62 -6.05 17.49
C GLN A 168 10.81 -6.83 16.45
N ILE A 169 11.43 -7.17 15.31
CA ILE A 169 10.78 -7.92 14.21
C ILE A 169 10.35 -9.33 14.66
N VAL A 170 11.19 -10.03 15.43
CA VAL A 170 10.93 -11.41 15.84
C VAL A 170 10.17 -11.52 17.16
N ASN A 171 10.35 -10.58 18.11
CA ASN A 171 9.82 -10.71 19.46
C ASN A 171 8.56 -9.88 19.74
N LEU A 172 8.17 -8.93 18.89
CA LEU A 172 6.88 -8.24 19.06
C LEU A 172 5.72 -9.11 18.54
N PRO A 173 4.50 -9.00 19.13
CA PRO A 173 3.32 -9.71 18.62
C PRO A 173 2.91 -9.15 17.25
N LEU A 174 2.86 -10.01 16.22
CA LEU A 174 2.46 -9.66 14.86
C LEU A 174 1.34 -10.58 14.36
N ASN A 175 0.17 -10.05 14.01
CA ASN A 175 -0.99 -10.88 13.67
C ASN A 175 -0.81 -11.52 12.28
N GLY A 176 -0.45 -12.81 12.29
CA GLY A 176 0.02 -13.53 11.09
C GLY A 176 1.38 -13.06 10.56
N ARG A 177 2.21 -12.46 11.44
CA ARG A 177 3.65 -12.24 11.19
C ARG A 177 3.94 -11.34 9.97
N SER A 178 3.17 -10.28 9.81
CA SER A 178 3.39 -9.24 8.79
C SER A 178 4.34 -8.16 9.33
N PHE A 179 5.57 -8.06 8.81
CA PHE A 179 6.59 -7.17 9.38
C PHE A 179 6.36 -5.67 9.08
N ASP A 180 5.60 -5.36 8.03
CA ASP A 180 5.25 -4.00 7.60
C ASP A 180 4.43 -3.23 8.66
N GLU A 181 3.69 -3.92 9.52
CA GLU A 181 2.93 -3.32 10.62
C GLU A 181 3.80 -2.58 11.65
N LEU A 182 5.10 -2.91 11.70
CA LEU A 182 6.08 -2.25 12.57
C LEU A 182 6.51 -0.87 12.04
N ALA A 183 6.31 -0.56 10.76
CA ALA A 183 6.55 0.78 10.23
C ALA A 183 5.65 1.84 10.92
N GLN A 184 4.46 1.41 11.38
CA GLN A 184 3.50 2.24 12.12
C GLN A 184 3.97 2.64 13.53
N LEU A 185 5.08 2.06 14.02
CA LEU A 185 5.69 2.45 15.30
C LEU A 185 6.50 3.75 15.17
N GLN A 186 6.85 4.14 13.95
CA GLN A 186 7.67 5.33 13.70
C GLN A 186 6.81 6.62 13.69
N PRO A 187 7.30 7.73 14.27
CA PRO A 187 6.55 8.99 14.30
C PRO A 187 6.20 9.50 12.90
N GLY A 188 4.99 10.07 12.74
CA GLY A 188 4.51 10.59 11.46
C GLY A 188 4.02 9.54 10.46
N VAL A 189 3.97 8.25 10.83
CA VAL A 189 3.37 7.19 10.02
C VAL A 189 1.95 6.93 10.50
N SER A 190 0.96 7.09 9.62
CA SER A 190 -0.44 6.71 9.85
C SER A 190 -0.88 5.61 8.90
N VAL A 191 -2.01 4.96 9.17
CA VAL A 191 -2.55 3.93 8.29
C VAL A 191 -3.71 4.49 7.47
N ALA A 192 -3.62 4.40 6.15
CA ALA A 192 -4.66 4.82 5.23
C ALA A 192 -5.74 3.73 5.10
N LYS A 193 -6.45 3.45 6.21
CA LYS A 193 -7.38 2.29 6.34
C LYS A 193 -8.68 2.39 5.54
N PHE A 194 -8.85 3.44 4.74
CA PHE A 194 -9.99 3.57 3.84
C PHE A 194 -9.77 2.94 2.46
N ALA A 195 -8.57 2.41 2.19
CA ALA A 195 -8.41 1.42 1.14
C ALA A 195 -9.47 0.32 1.34
N GLY A 196 -10.20 -0.02 0.28
CA GLY A 196 -10.91 -1.30 0.28
C GLY A 196 -9.89 -2.41 0.52
N VAL A 197 -10.32 -3.60 0.98
CA VAL A 197 -9.41 -4.74 1.14
C VAL A 197 -8.57 -4.86 -0.14
N GLY A 198 -7.26 -4.64 -0.01
CA GLY A 198 -6.46 -4.01 -1.07
C GLY A 198 -6.66 -4.73 -2.40
N THR A 199 -6.91 -4.01 -3.49
CA THR A 199 -7.21 -4.70 -4.76
C THR A 199 -6.08 -5.67 -5.08
N MET A 200 -6.42 -6.78 -5.74
CA MET A 200 -5.47 -7.79 -6.22
C MET A 200 -4.26 -7.19 -6.99
N GLN A 201 -4.38 -5.97 -7.53
CA GLN A 201 -3.32 -5.22 -8.20
C GLN A 201 -2.34 -4.49 -7.25
N SER A 202 -2.84 -4.09 -6.09
CA SER A 202 -2.13 -3.34 -5.04
C SER A 202 -1.59 -4.22 -3.91
N GLY A 203 -1.91 -5.51 -3.90
CA GLY A 203 -1.70 -6.40 -2.76
C GLY A 203 -2.65 -6.07 -1.60
N TYR A 204 -3.03 -7.09 -0.83
CA TYR A 204 -4.03 -6.94 0.24
C TYR A 204 -3.43 -6.40 1.57
N THR A 205 -2.13 -6.13 1.60
CA THR A 205 -1.37 -5.57 2.76
C THR A 205 -1.83 -4.17 3.16
N THR A 206 -1.65 -3.84 4.43
CA THR A 206 -2.09 -2.59 5.08
C THR A 206 -1.40 -1.36 4.50
N LYS A 207 -2.13 -0.41 3.91
CA LYS A 207 -1.53 0.78 3.27
C LYS A 207 -1.20 1.89 4.28
N ILE A 208 0.00 2.48 4.20
CA ILE A 208 0.48 3.52 5.14
C ILE A 208 0.62 4.88 4.46
N SER A 209 0.26 5.95 5.18
CA SER A 209 0.60 7.34 4.83
C SER A 209 1.77 7.80 5.69
N ILE A 210 2.75 8.44 5.08
CA ILE A 210 3.90 9.01 5.78
C ILE A 210 3.80 10.53 5.65
N ARG A 211 3.54 11.21 6.78
CA ARG A 211 3.47 12.68 6.91
C ARG A 211 2.58 13.35 5.86
N GLY A 212 1.38 12.79 5.67
CA GLY A 212 0.34 13.31 4.77
C GLY A 212 0.58 13.09 3.27
N ALA A 213 1.62 12.35 2.88
CA ALA A 213 1.74 11.84 1.53
C ALA A 213 0.75 10.68 1.29
N ARG A 214 0.27 10.50 0.06
CA ARG A 214 -0.60 9.38 -0.27
C ARG A 214 0.19 8.05 -0.23
N PRO A 215 -0.43 6.91 0.11
CA PRO A 215 0.26 5.63 0.21
C PRO A 215 1.05 5.20 -1.03
N GLU A 216 0.57 5.54 -2.22
CA GLU A 216 1.22 5.26 -3.50
C GLU A 216 2.46 6.13 -3.80
N GLN A 217 2.79 7.08 -2.92
CA GLN A 217 3.95 7.99 -3.03
C GLN A 217 5.15 7.53 -2.20
N ASN A 218 5.04 6.40 -1.51
CA ASN A 218 6.15 5.79 -0.76
C ASN A 218 6.91 4.80 -1.65
N SER A 219 8.19 4.56 -1.35
CA SER A 219 8.99 3.52 -2.00
C SER A 219 9.37 2.44 -1.01
N PHE A 220 9.28 1.18 -1.44
CA PHE A 220 9.74 0.00 -0.70
C PHE A 220 10.88 -0.65 -1.47
N LEU A 221 11.99 -0.85 -0.77
CA LEU A 221 13.22 -1.43 -1.29
C LEU A 221 13.55 -2.72 -0.51
N LEU A 222 14.08 -3.73 -1.20
CA LEU A 222 14.60 -4.96 -0.61
C LEU A 222 16.07 -5.13 -1.02
N ASP A 223 16.96 -5.04 -0.04
CA ASP A 223 18.41 -4.85 -0.21
C ASP A 223 18.73 -3.77 -1.27
N GLY A 224 18.08 -2.60 -1.15
CA GLY A 224 18.29 -1.46 -2.03
C GLY A 224 17.65 -1.56 -3.43
N THR A 225 16.99 -2.67 -3.78
CA THR A 225 16.27 -2.84 -5.07
C THR A 225 14.75 -2.65 -4.96
N ASP A 226 14.13 -2.19 -6.03
CA ASP A 226 12.72 -1.77 -6.09
C ASP A 226 11.75 -2.96 -6.21
N VAL A 227 11.02 -3.22 -5.12
CA VAL A 227 10.02 -4.29 -5.02
C VAL A 227 8.59 -3.81 -5.25
N MET A 228 8.39 -2.58 -5.73
CA MET A 228 7.05 -2.01 -5.91
C MET A 228 6.27 -2.69 -7.03
N GLY A 229 4.98 -2.95 -6.77
CA GLY A 229 4.04 -3.40 -7.78
C GLY A 229 3.56 -2.27 -8.72
N PRO A 230 2.68 -2.58 -9.69
CA PRO A 230 2.26 -1.64 -10.72
C PRO A 230 1.46 -0.44 -10.17
N THR A 231 0.86 -0.52 -8.98
CA THR A 231 0.16 0.61 -8.34
C THR A 231 1.03 1.49 -7.44
N ASN A 232 2.34 1.17 -7.34
CA ASN A 232 3.29 1.81 -6.43
C ASN A 232 2.84 1.84 -4.96
N GLN A 233 2.09 0.82 -4.52
CA GLN A 233 1.73 0.58 -3.12
C GLN A 233 2.55 -0.59 -2.53
N ILE A 234 2.46 -0.79 -1.19
CA ILE A 234 3.23 -1.83 -0.48
C ILE A 234 3.07 -3.19 -1.19
N PRO A 235 4.18 -3.85 -1.58
CA PRO A 235 4.09 -5.19 -2.17
C PRO A 235 3.47 -6.17 -1.17
N GLY A 236 2.65 -7.08 -1.70
CA GLY A 236 1.98 -8.06 -0.87
C GLY A 236 1.15 -9.04 -1.68
N SER A 237 0.92 -10.19 -1.07
CA SER A 237 0.16 -11.30 -1.63
C SER A 237 -1.36 -11.04 -1.66
N VAL A 238 -2.11 -11.84 -2.41
CA VAL A 238 -3.59 -11.94 -2.31
C VAL A 238 -4.09 -12.51 -0.99
N ALA A 239 -3.19 -13.12 -0.20
CA ALA A 239 -3.45 -13.54 1.17
C ALA A 239 -3.20 -12.43 2.23
N GLY A 240 -2.65 -11.28 1.80
CA GLY A 240 -2.75 -10.00 2.51
C GLY A 240 -1.72 -9.68 3.59
N GLN A 241 -0.58 -10.37 3.61
CA GLN A 241 0.50 -10.14 4.56
C GLN A 241 1.85 -9.93 3.83
N SER A 242 2.85 -9.46 4.56
CA SER A 242 4.25 -9.31 4.10
C SER A 242 5.12 -10.30 4.87
N PHE A 243 5.44 -11.42 4.22
CA PHE A 243 6.10 -12.59 4.81
C PHE A 243 7.62 -12.48 4.88
N GLY A 244 8.24 -13.39 5.66
CA GLY A 244 9.69 -13.45 5.80
C GLY A 244 10.23 -12.78 7.08
N VAL A 245 9.46 -12.74 8.16
CA VAL A 245 9.88 -12.18 9.47
C VAL A 245 11.22 -12.77 9.95
N ASP A 246 11.44 -14.07 9.73
CA ASP A 246 12.69 -14.74 10.10
C ASP A 246 13.82 -14.56 9.06
N ALA A 247 13.53 -13.98 7.89
CA ALA A 247 14.49 -13.63 6.85
C ALA A 247 14.93 -12.15 6.85
N VAL A 248 14.11 -11.25 7.38
CA VAL A 248 14.47 -9.83 7.56
C VAL A 248 15.50 -9.69 8.68
N ARG A 249 16.58 -8.98 8.39
CA ARG A 249 17.58 -8.58 9.38
C ARG A 249 17.13 -7.33 10.12
N GLU A 250 16.79 -6.29 9.36
CA GLU A 250 16.26 -5.03 9.85
C GLU A 250 15.52 -4.32 8.72
N PHE A 251 14.74 -3.31 9.04
CA PHE A 251 14.31 -2.34 8.04
C PHE A 251 14.34 -0.92 8.59
N ARG A 252 14.63 0.03 7.69
CA ARG A 252 14.77 1.45 7.98
C ARG A 252 13.63 2.21 7.31
N VAL A 253 12.91 3.02 8.08
CA VAL A 253 11.82 3.88 7.60
C VAL A 253 12.29 5.32 7.64
N GLU A 254 12.58 5.88 6.47
CA GLU A 254 12.87 7.29 6.29
C GLU A 254 11.55 8.06 6.08
N THR A 255 11.20 8.93 7.02
CA THR A 255 9.97 9.73 6.97
C THR A 255 10.22 11.17 6.50
N SER A 256 11.45 11.68 6.59
CA SER A 256 11.77 13.07 6.21
C SER A 256 13.18 13.24 5.69
N THR A 257 13.33 14.17 4.72
CA THR A 257 14.62 14.81 4.36
C THR A 257 15.76 13.82 4.14
N TYR A 258 15.42 12.67 3.54
CA TYR A 258 16.36 11.62 3.18
C TYR A 258 17.25 12.03 2.01
N SER A 259 18.39 11.34 1.92
CA SER A 259 19.47 11.63 0.98
C SER A 259 19.05 11.57 -0.49
N ALA A 260 19.78 12.30 -1.33
CA ALA A 260 19.55 12.38 -2.79
C ALA A 260 19.73 11.02 -3.50
N GLN A 261 20.37 10.05 -2.85
CA GLN A 261 20.50 8.66 -3.33
C GLN A 261 19.12 8.00 -3.53
N TYR A 262 18.13 8.36 -2.71
CA TYR A 262 16.75 7.88 -2.83
C TYR A 262 15.91 8.81 -3.71
N GLY A 263 14.96 8.21 -4.43
CA GLY A 263 13.98 8.90 -5.28
C GLY A 263 12.84 7.96 -5.65
N ARG A 264 12.04 8.31 -6.67
CA ARG A 264 10.77 7.62 -6.97
C ARG A 264 9.84 7.55 -5.74
N ALA A 265 9.94 8.55 -4.87
CA ALA A 265 9.20 8.66 -3.62
C ALA A 265 9.00 10.15 -3.29
N ALA A 266 7.74 10.54 -3.06
CA ALA A 266 7.38 11.87 -2.56
C ALA A 266 6.91 11.82 -1.08
N GLY A 267 6.57 10.63 -0.57
CA GLY A 267 6.34 10.32 0.84
C GLY A 267 7.63 9.88 1.53
N GLY A 268 7.61 8.69 2.14
CA GLY A 268 8.77 8.06 2.77
C GLY A 268 9.40 6.93 1.97
N VAL A 269 10.55 6.46 2.45
CA VAL A 269 11.29 5.32 1.89
C VAL A 269 11.45 4.25 2.95
N ILE A 270 11.06 3.02 2.63
CA ILE A 270 11.17 1.85 3.49
C ILE A 270 12.21 0.93 2.85
N ASN A 271 13.38 0.76 3.49
CA ASN A 271 14.43 -0.13 2.99
C ASN A 271 14.56 -1.34 3.92
N VAL A 272 14.20 -2.52 3.41
CA VAL A 272 14.28 -3.81 4.10
C VAL A 272 15.58 -4.50 3.71
N VAL A 273 16.32 -5.04 4.68
CA VAL A 273 17.55 -5.79 4.42
C VAL A 273 17.43 -7.22 4.94
N THR A 274 17.89 -8.16 4.12
CA THR A 274 17.81 -9.60 4.40
C THR A 274 19.00 -10.07 5.25
N LYS A 275 18.81 -11.19 5.96
CA LYS A 275 19.90 -11.86 6.69
C LYS A 275 20.90 -12.47 5.72
N SER A 276 22.18 -12.37 6.07
CA SER A 276 23.31 -13.10 5.48
C SER A 276 23.59 -14.36 6.29
N GLY A 277 24.34 -15.31 5.73
CA GLY A 277 24.98 -16.36 6.52
C GLY A 277 26.14 -15.81 7.35
N THR A 278 26.66 -16.63 8.26
CA THR A 278 27.78 -16.31 9.16
C THR A 278 28.80 -17.46 9.18
N ASN A 279 29.89 -17.35 9.96
CA ASN A 279 30.85 -18.45 10.13
C ASN A 279 30.30 -19.64 10.96
N GLU A 280 29.18 -19.47 11.67
CA GLU A 280 28.52 -20.53 12.42
C GLU A 280 27.27 -21.02 11.68
N LEU A 281 26.96 -22.31 11.78
CA LEU A 281 25.70 -22.85 11.24
C LEU A 281 24.58 -22.57 12.25
N HIS A 282 23.62 -21.74 11.87
CA HIS A 282 22.48 -21.37 12.72
C HIS A 282 21.16 -21.47 11.96
N GLY A 283 20.06 -21.62 12.67
CA GLY A 283 18.75 -21.72 12.05
C GLY A 283 17.57 -21.64 13.02
N SER A 284 16.40 -21.77 12.44
CA SER A 284 15.14 -21.81 13.18
C SER A 284 14.14 -22.71 12.46
N ALA A 285 13.30 -23.43 13.19
CA ALA A 285 12.09 -24.06 12.65
C ALA A 285 10.90 -23.66 13.53
N PHE A 286 9.73 -23.42 12.92
CA PHE A 286 8.56 -22.95 13.66
C PHE A 286 7.23 -23.45 13.09
N GLU A 287 6.23 -23.50 13.97
CA GLU A 287 4.80 -23.62 13.63
C GLU A 287 4.00 -22.69 14.54
N PHE A 288 2.99 -22.04 13.97
CA PHE A 288 2.03 -21.21 14.67
C PHE A 288 0.60 -21.68 14.38
N LEU A 289 -0.12 -22.06 15.43
CA LEU A 289 -1.51 -22.49 15.36
C LEU A 289 -2.43 -21.39 15.87
N ARG A 290 -3.49 -21.11 15.11
CA ARG A 290 -4.62 -20.31 15.56
C ARG A 290 -5.96 -20.91 15.10
N ASN A 291 -6.96 -20.82 15.98
CA ASN A 291 -8.25 -21.45 15.80
C ASN A 291 -9.38 -20.58 16.38
N ASP A 292 -10.56 -20.62 15.75
CA ASP A 292 -11.74 -19.88 16.23
C ASP A 292 -12.09 -20.18 17.69
N ASN A 293 -11.91 -21.41 18.19
CA ASN A 293 -12.22 -21.77 19.58
C ASN A 293 -11.52 -20.89 20.63
N LEU A 294 -10.34 -20.33 20.30
CA LEU A 294 -9.58 -19.43 21.17
C LEU A 294 -9.92 -17.95 20.93
N ASP A 295 -10.42 -17.62 19.75
CA ASP A 295 -10.77 -16.26 19.35
C ASP A 295 -12.14 -15.83 19.93
N ALA A 296 -12.28 -14.55 20.27
CA ALA A 296 -13.56 -13.96 20.64
C ALA A 296 -14.45 -13.77 19.40
N ALA A 297 -15.77 -13.94 19.57
CA ALA A 297 -16.74 -13.55 18.54
C ALA A 297 -16.67 -12.04 18.28
N THR A 298 -16.87 -11.61 17.03
CA THR A 298 -16.85 -10.19 16.68
C THR A 298 -17.99 -9.43 17.35
N TRP A 299 -17.85 -8.12 17.55
CA TRP A 299 -18.98 -7.31 18.04
C TRP A 299 -20.19 -7.40 17.07
N ASP A 300 -19.92 -7.53 15.77
CA ASP A 300 -20.94 -7.62 14.73
C ASP A 300 -21.78 -8.88 14.84
N ASP A 301 -21.14 -10.02 15.08
CA ASP A 301 -21.82 -11.30 15.26
C ASP A 301 -22.61 -11.31 16.58
N ASN A 302 -21.98 -10.84 17.68
CA ASN A 302 -22.62 -10.74 18.99
C ASN A 302 -23.87 -9.83 18.95
N ARG A 303 -23.81 -8.68 18.26
CA ARG A 303 -24.90 -7.70 18.17
C ARG A 303 -26.19 -8.27 17.57
N VAL A 304 -26.07 -9.23 16.66
CA VAL A 304 -27.22 -9.88 16.00
C VAL A 304 -27.39 -11.36 16.39
N GLY A 305 -26.70 -11.83 17.42
CA GLY A 305 -26.79 -13.21 17.90
C GLY A 305 -26.30 -14.28 16.92
N ARG A 306 -25.38 -13.94 16.00
CA ARG A 306 -24.77 -14.93 15.10
C ARG A 306 -23.73 -15.78 15.83
N ASN A 307 -23.68 -17.06 15.48
CA ASN A 307 -22.58 -17.94 15.85
C ASN A 307 -21.27 -17.49 15.19
N LYS A 308 -20.16 -17.54 15.96
CA LYS A 308 -18.81 -17.32 15.47
C LYS A 308 -18.50 -18.32 14.33
N PRO A 309 -18.09 -17.88 13.14
CA PRO A 309 -17.71 -18.79 12.06
C PRO A 309 -16.42 -19.57 12.39
N GLU A 310 -16.33 -20.82 11.92
CA GLU A 310 -15.12 -21.64 12.07
C GLU A 310 -13.90 -20.99 11.41
N PHE A 311 -12.73 -21.09 12.04
CA PHE A 311 -11.47 -20.57 11.52
C PHE A 311 -10.29 -21.43 11.95
N LYS A 312 -9.42 -21.77 11.00
CA LYS A 312 -8.16 -22.50 11.24
C LYS A 312 -7.04 -21.86 10.44
N ARG A 313 -5.94 -21.52 11.11
CA ARG A 313 -4.68 -21.08 10.50
C ARG A 313 -3.53 -21.90 11.06
N ASN A 314 -2.69 -22.41 10.16
CA ASN A 314 -1.37 -22.93 10.46
C ASN A 314 -0.35 -22.07 9.71
N GLN A 315 0.77 -21.71 10.35
CA GLN A 315 1.80 -20.85 9.77
C GLN A 315 3.18 -21.34 10.22
N PHE A 316 3.78 -22.17 9.37
CA PHE A 316 5.01 -22.89 9.61
C PHE A 316 6.15 -22.34 8.76
N GLY A 317 7.38 -22.61 9.15
CA GLY A 317 8.54 -22.20 8.38
C GLY A 317 9.86 -22.61 8.99
N PHE A 318 10.92 -22.31 8.27
CA PHE A 318 12.28 -22.47 8.76
C PHE A 318 13.22 -21.40 8.19
N SER A 319 14.37 -21.25 8.83
CA SER A 319 15.52 -20.51 8.31
C SER A 319 16.80 -21.31 8.59
N LEU A 320 17.79 -21.17 7.71
CA LEU A 320 19.10 -21.79 7.83
C LEU A 320 20.14 -20.85 7.22
N GLY A 321 21.22 -20.59 7.94
CA GLY A 321 22.35 -19.82 7.45
C GLY A 321 23.68 -20.34 8.01
N GLY A 322 24.76 -20.08 7.27
CA GLY A 322 26.09 -20.51 7.67
C GLY A 322 27.12 -20.39 6.54
N PRO A 323 28.32 -20.97 6.71
CA PRO A 323 29.37 -20.92 5.72
C PRO A 323 29.22 -22.03 4.67
N VAL A 324 29.43 -21.68 3.41
CA VAL A 324 29.89 -22.63 2.37
C VAL A 324 31.42 -22.74 2.43
N ARG A 325 32.10 -21.62 2.71
CA ARG A 325 33.53 -21.55 3.05
C ARG A 325 33.70 -20.48 4.12
N THR A 326 34.32 -20.83 5.25
CA THR A 326 34.62 -19.89 6.34
C THR A 326 35.37 -18.65 5.82
N ASP A 327 35.06 -17.49 6.40
CA ASP A 327 35.62 -16.18 6.07
C ASP A 327 35.52 -15.74 4.60
N GLY A 328 34.70 -16.43 3.77
CA GLY A 328 34.71 -16.24 2.32
C GLY A 328 33.38 -16.43 1.59
N THR A 329 32.57 -17.44 1.91
CA THR A 329 31.30 -17.70 1.20
C THR A 329 30.25 -18.13 2.20
N PHE A 330 29.13 -17.42 2.22
CA PHE A 330 28.04 -17.60 3.18
C PHE A 330 26.72 -17.80 2.45
N PHE A 331 25.87 -18.65 2.99
CA PHE A 331 24.50 -18.85 2.49
C PHE A 331 23.48 -18.52 3.58
N PHE A 332 22.31 -18.05 3.16
CA PHE A 332 21.13 -17.94 3.99
C PHE A 332 19.89 -18.32 3.18
N GLY A 333 18.98 -19.08 3.78
CA GLY A 333 17.70 -19.45 3.18
C GLY A 333 16.59 -19.45 4.22
N SER A 334 15.38 -19.10 3.80
CA SER A 334 14.20 -19.19 4.64
C SER A 334 12.95 -19.49 3.80
N TYR A 335 12.05 -20.29 4.40
CA TYR A 335 10.74 -20.62 3.86
C TYR A 335 9.68 -20.37 4.94
N GLU A 336 8.55 -19.77 4.56
CA GLU A 336 7.40 -19.54 5.44
C GLU A 336 6.11 -19.82 4.65
N GLY A 337 5.28 -20.73 5.16
CA GLY A 337 4.03 -21.16 4.55
C GLY A 337 2.85 -20.93 5.48
N ARG A 338 1.76 -20.37 4.97
CA ARG A 338 0.49 -20.16 5.70
C ARG A 338 -0.66 -20.87 5.01
N ARG A 339 -1.54 -21.47 5.81
CA ARG A 339 -2.74 -22.17 5.34
C ARG A 339 -3.95 -21.76 6.18
N ASP A 340 -4.82 -20.90 5.62
CA ASP A 340 -6.05 -20.46 6.27
C ASP A 340 -7.28 -21.17 5.71
N ARG A 341 -8.17 -21.61 6.59
CA ARG A 341 -9.55 -22.00 6.23
C ARG A 341 -10.49 -21.17 7.10
N GLN A 342 -11.36 -20.38 6.47
CA GLN A 342 -12.27 -19.47 7.16
C GLN A 342 -13.71 -19.70 6.68
N GLY A 343 -14.58 -20.14 7.58
CA GLY A 343 -16.01 -20.06 7.38
C GLY A 343 -16.46 -18.61 7.33
N ARG A 344 -17.34 -18.30 6.38
CA ARG A 344 -18.02 -17.00 6.28
C ARG A 344 -19.51 -17.25 6.10
N THR A 345 -20.28 -16.91 7.13
CA THR A 345 -21.74 -16.82 7.00
C THR A 345 -22.06 -15.58 6.18
N THR A 346 -22.81 -15.76 5.09
CA THR A 346 -23.23 -14.68 4.20
C THR A 346 -24.76 -14.71 4.09
N THR A 347 -25.35 -13.54 4.27
CA THR A 347 -26.77 -13.29 4.05
C THR A 347 -26.93 -12.62 2.69
N SER A 348 -27.77 -13.20 1.83
CA SER A 348 -28.07 -12.68 0.50
C SER A 348 -29.56 -12.42 0.36
N LEU A 349 -29.94 -11.39 -0.39
CA LEU A 349 -31.32 -11.14 -0.78
C LEU A 349 -31.64 -11.95 -2.05
N VAL A 350 -32.69 -12.76 -1.98
CA VAL A 350 -33.12 -13.67 -3.07
C VAL A 350 -34.64 -13.57 -3.30
N PRO A 351 -35.14 -13.95 -4.49
CA PRO A 351 -36.57 -13.92 -4.77
C PRO A 351 -37.26 -15.14 -4.13
N THR A 352 -38.40 -14.89 -3.50
CA THR A 352 -39.29 -15.91 -2.91
C THR A 352 -39.81 -16.90 -3.95
N ALA A 353 -40.16 -18.11 -3.51
CA ALA A 353 -40.69 -19.16 -4.38
C ALA A 353 -41.92 -18.72 -5.21
N ALA A 354 -42.78 -17.87 -4.63
CA ALA A 354 -43.95 -17.31 -5.30
C ALA A 354 -43.57 -16.35 -6.44
N VAL A 355 -42.69 -15.38 -6.19
CA VAL A 355 -42.32 -14.38 -7.21
C VAL A 355 -41.50 -14.99 -8.36
N ARG A 356 -40.81 -16.11 -8.15
CA ARG A 356 -40.13 -16.83 -9.24
C ARG A 356 -41.07 -17.32 -10.34
N THR A 357 -42.34 -17.60 -10.05
CA THR A 357 -43.31 -18.09 -11.07
C THR A 357 -43.77 -17.00 -12.01
N THR A 358 -43.54 -15.72 -11.69
CA THR A 358 -43.84 -14.59 -12.58
C THR A 358 -42.70 -14.26 -13.54
N ALA A 359 -41.57 -14.96 -13.48
CA ALA A 359 -40.46 -14.80 -14.42
C ALA A 359 -40.86 -15.28 -15.83
N ILE A 360 -40.61 -14.46 -16.85
CA ILE A 360 -40.83 -14.88 -18.24
C ILE A 360 -39.94 -16.09 -18.61
N PRO A 361 -40.32 -16.92 -19.60
CA PRO A 361 -39.55 -18.13 -19.96
C PRO A 361 -38.08 -17.89 -20.32
N ALA A 362 -37.71 -16.70 -20.80
CA ALA A 362 -36.32 -16.32 -21.09
C ALA A 362 -35.49 -16.00 -19.83
N VAL A 363 -36.13 -15.58 -18.73
CA VAL A 363 -35.48 -15.17 -17.47
C VAL A 363 -35.48 -16.32 -16.46
N ARG A 364 -36.54 -17.12 -16.42
CA ARG A 364 -36.74 -18.21 -15.46
C ARG A 364 -35.52 -19.14 -15.28
N PRO A 365 -34.80 -19.60 -16.34
CA PRO A 365 -33.61 -20.43 -16.18
C PRO A 365 -32.46 -19.76 -15.42
N PHE A 366 -32.29 -18.43 -15.56
CA PHE A 366 -31.27 -17.67 -14.84
C PHE A 366 -31.64 -17.51 -13.36
N VAL A 367 -32.92 -17.26 -13.07
CA VAL A 367 -33.44 -17.12 -11.70
C VAL A 367 -33.23 -18.41 -10.89
N ASP A 368 -33.57 -19.56 -11.47
CA ASP A 368 -33.45 -20.85 -10.79
C ASP A 368 -32.01 -21.35 -10.69
N ALA A 369 -31.12 -20.96 -11.60
CA ALA A 369 -29.71 -21.36 -11.57
C ALA A 369 -28.83 -20.52 -10.63
N PHE A 370 -29.05 -19.21 -10.54
CA PHE A 370 -28.11 -18.29 -9.88
C PHE A 370 -28.55 -17.73 -8.54
N TRP A 371 -29.84 -17.80 -8.21
CA TRP A 371 -30.36 -17.43 -6.89
C TRP A 371 -30.97 -18.65 -6.20
N PRO A 372 -30.41 -19.13 -5.08
CA PRO A 372 -31.01 -20.19 -4.27
C PRO A 372 -32.39 -19.81 -3.70
N LEU A 373 -33.21 -20.80 -3.35
CA LEU A 373 -34.46 -20.56 -2.61
C LEU A 373 -34.15 -20.01 -1.21
N PRO A 374 -34.96 -19.07 -0.67
CA PRO A 374 -34.73 -18.51 0.64
C PRO A 374 -34.88 -19.54 1.75
N ASN A 375 -34.11 -19.35 2.82
CA ASN A 375 -34.17 -20.13 4.06
C ASN A 375 -34.20 -19.24 5.32
N GLY A 376 -34.22 -17.91 5.14
CA GLY A 376 -34.40 -16.91 6.19
C GLY A 376 -35.73 -16.15 6.06
N PRO A 377 -35.91 -15.06 6.82
CA PRO A 377 -37.14 -14.28 6.83
C PRO A 377 -37.42 -13.57 5.50
N ILE A 378 -38.69 -13.24 5.27
CA ILE A 378 -39.11 -12.33 4.20
C ILE A 378 -38.76 -10.90 4.63
N VAL A 379 -37.98 -10.20 3.81
CA VAL A 379 -37.49 -8.83 4.07
C VAL A 379 -38.44 -7.79 3.50
N ASP A 380 -39.00 -8.07 2.31
CA ASP A 380 -40.00 -7.24 1.67
C ASP A 380 -41.05 -8.16 1.03
N ALA A 381 -42.21 -8.30 1.70
CA ALA A 381 -43.29 -9.15 1.23
C ALA A 381 -43.99 -8.60 -0.02
N ALA A 382 -43.99 -7.27 -0.22
CA ALA A 382 -44.63 -6.64 -1.38
C ALA A 382 -43.83 -6.85 -2.66
N LYS A 383 -42.49 -6.90 -2.55
CA LYS A 383 -41.59 -7.28 -3.65
C LYS A 383 -41.29 -8.79 -3.71
N GLY A 384 -41.70 -9.55 -2.69
CA GLY A 384 -41.41 -10.98 -2.53
C GLY A 384 -39.91 -11.29 -2.42
N ILE A 385 -39.19 -10.50 -1.62
CA ILE A 385 -37.76 -10.64 -1.34
C ILE A 385 -37.56 -11.26 0.05
N ALA A 386 -36.68 -12.24 0.14
CA ALA A 386 -36.36 -12.93 1.39
C ALA A 386 -34.84 -13.16 1.53
N GLU A 387 -34.40 -13.50 2.73
CA GLU A 387 -33.01 -13.85 2.99
C GLU A 387 -32.68 -15.29 2.59
N TYR A 388 -31.51 -15.46 2.00
CA TYR A 388 -30.79 -16.72 1.90
C TYR A 388 -29.51 -16.61 2.73
N ASN A 389 -29.44 -17.42 3.79
CA ASN A 389 -28.33 -17.51 4.72
C ASN A 389 -27.57 -18.81 4.46
N TYR A 390 -26.27 -18.72 4.16
CA TYR A 390 -25.40 -19.88 3.99
C TYR A 390 -24.02 -19.62 4.57
N THR A 391 -23.33 -20.69 4.94
CA THR A 391 -21.92 -20.65 5.39
C THR A 391 -21.06 -21.29 4.31
N ALA A 392 -20.05 -20.55 3.85
CA ALA A 392 -19.10 -21.02 2.86
C ALA A 392 -17.66 -20.87 3.38
N PHE A 393 -16.80 -21.82 3.05
CA PHE A 393 -15.42 -21.87 3.53
C PHE A 393 -14.46 -21.27 2.49
N GLY A 394 -14.00 -20.05 2.76
CA GLY A 394 -12.89 -19.46 2.03
C GLY A 394 -11.55 -20.06 2.42
N SER A 395 -10.54 -19.89 1.56
CA SER A 395 -9.17 -20.30 1.84
C SER A 395 -8.17 -19.25 1.38
N ALA A 396 -7.21 -18.90 2.24
CA ALA A 396 -6.05 -18.08 1.87
C ALA A 396 -4.77 -18.89 2.17
N ASP A 397 -4.09 -19.31 1.12
CA ASP A 397 -2.85 -20.07 1.18
C ASP A 397 -1.72 -19.21 0.60
N GLU A 398 -0.55 -19.19 1.25
CA GLU A 398 0.60 -18.36 0.88
C GLU A 398 1.91 -19.14 1.13
N ASP A 399 2.86 -19.06 0.20
CA ASP A 399 4.17 -19.70 0.26
C ASP A 399 5.27 -18.67 -0.08
N TYR A 400 6.05 -18.29 0.93
CA TYR A 400 7.19 -17.37 0.81
C TYR A 400 8.50 -18.15 0.91
N PHE A 401 9.43 -17.85 0.01
CA PHE A 401 10.79 -18.36 0.01
C PHE A 401 11.79 -17.26 -0.30
N THR A 402 12.92 -17.23 0.40
CA THR A 402 14.05 -16.39 0.00
C THR A 402 15.37 -17.11 0.23
N ALA A 403 16.29 -16.94 -0.71
CA ALA A 403 17.66 -17.44 -0.62
C ALA A 403 18.64 -16.31 -0.94
N ARG A 404 19.78 -16.30 -0.25
CA ARG A 404 20.87 -15.35 -0.39
C ARG A 404 22.21 -16.10 -0.35
N LEU A 405 23.12 -15.70 -1.23
CA LEU A 405 24.51 -16.14 -1.24
C LEU A 405 25.39 -14.89 -1.20
N ASP A 406 26.27 -14.80 -0.21
CA ASP A 406 27.27 -13.74 -0.06
C ASP A 406 28.66 -14.34 -0.27
N HIS A 407 29.49 -13.72 -1.12
CA HIS A 407 30.79 -14.23 -1.53
C HIS A 407 31.85 -13.13 -1.60
N ARG A 408 32.97 -13.35 -0.92
CA ARG A 408 34.17 -12.51 -0.98
C ARG A 408 35.09 -13.04 -2.08
N LEU A 409 35.19 -12.27 -3.17
CA LEU A 409 36.07 -12.54 -4.30
C LEU A 409 37.52 -12.14 -3.98
N SER A 410 37.72 -11.02 -3.28
CA SER A 410 39.04 -10.54 -2.82
C SER A 410 38.88 -9.67 -1.55
N ASP A 411 39.96 -9.05 -1.08
CA ASP A 411 39.89 -8.04 0.00
C ASP A 411 39.21 -6.74 -0.44
N LYS A 412 39.12 -6.51 -1.75
CA LYS A 412 38.52 -5.34 -2.39
C LYS A 412 37.18 -5.67 -3.06
N ASP A 413 36.90 -6.94 -3.30
CA ASP A 413 35.79 -7.42 -4.13
C ASP A 413 34.84 -8.34 -3.34
N SER A 414 33.56 -7.99 -3.28
CA SER A 414 32.51 -8.85 -2.70
C SER A 414 31.28 -8.88 -3.58
N LEU A 415 30.56 -10.00 -3.64
CA LEU A 415 29.35 -10.21 -4.44
C LEU A 415 28.27 -10.80 -3.54
N PHE A 416 27.02 -10.36 -3.66
CA PHE A 416 25.86 -11.14 -3.19
C PHE A 416 24.82 -11.31 -4.28
N VAL A 417 24.08 -12.42 -4.18
CA VAL A 417 22.89 -12.69 -5.00
C VAL A 417 21.75 -13.10 -4.06
N ARG A 418 20.57 -12.49 -4.25
CA ARG A 418 19.32 -12.84 -3.57
C ARG A 418 18.26 -13.21 -4.60
N TYR A 419 17.51 -14.29 -4.31
CA TYR A 419 16.24 -14.60 -4.95
C TYR A 419 15.14 -14.71 -3.90
N THR A 420 14.01 -14.04 -4.15
CA THR A 420 12.82 -14.06 -3.29
C THR A 420 11.60 -14.42 -4.15
N PHE A 421 10.75 -15.29 -3.64
CA PHE A 421 9.56 -15.83 -4.27
C PHE A 421 8.39 -15.82 -3.26
N ASP A 422 7.24 -15.31 -3.67
CA ASP A 422 6.01 -15.28 -2.89
C ASP A 422 4.85 -15.68 -3.81
N ASP A 423 4.20 -16.81 -3.52
CA ASP A 423 3.05 -17.34 -4.26
C ASP A 423 1.83 -17.41 -3.33
N GLY A 424 0.79 -16.64 -3.68
CA GLY A 424 -0.42 -16.49 -2.91
C GLY A 424 -1.65 -16.95 -3.66
N ARG A 425 -2.61 -17.53 -2.94
CA ARG A 425 -3.91 -17.93 -3.47
C ARG A 425 -5.02 -17.61 -2.48
N ASN A 426 -6.02 -16.88 -2.93
CA ASN A 426 -7.23 -16.58 -2.15
C ASN A 426 -8.46 -17.14 -2.88
N ARG A 427 -9.34 -17.82 -2.15
CA ARG A 427 -10.63 -18.31 -2.65
C ARG A 427 -11.74 -17.78 -1.76
N SER A 428 -12.68 -17.05 -2.35
CA SER A 428 -13.82 -16.49 -1.64
C SER A 428 -15.13 -16.67 -2.42
N PRO A 429 -16.25 -16.93 -1.72
CA PRO A 429 -17.57 -16.98 -2.34
C PRO A 429 -18.04 -15.57 -2.71
N PHE A 430 -18.82 -15.48 -3.79
CA PHE A 430 -19.70 -14.33 -4.07
C PHE A 430 -20.94 -14.35 -3.18
N THR A 431 -21.68 -13.24 -3.16
CA THR A 431 -22.88 -13.01 -2.32
C THR A 431 -23.91 -14.14 -2.31
N THR A 432 -24.20 -14.78 -3.45
CA THR A 432 -25.20 -15.88 -3.53
C THR A 432 -24.62 -17.28 -3.29
N GLY A 433 -23.30 -17.41 -3.09
CA GLY A 433 -22.61 -18.68 -2.88
C GLY A 433 -22.42 -19.58 -4.12
N VAL A 434 -23.17 -19.32 -5.20
CA VAL A 434 -23.09 -20.07 -6.48
C VAL A 434 -21.80 -19.75 -7.26
N PHE A 435 -21.40 -18.48 -7.22
CA PHE A 435 -20.14 -17.99 -7.81
C PHE A 435 -19.03 -17.94 -6.76
N TRP A 436 -17.81 -18.18 -7.20
CA TRP A 436 -16.60 -18.05 -6.41
C TRP A 436 -15.52 -17.32 -7.19
N THR A 437 -14.65 -16.62 -6.48
CA THR A 437 -13.44 -16.01 -7.05
C THR A 437 -12.23 -16.81 -6.59
N GLU A 438 -11.35 -17.16 -7.52
CA GLU A 438 -9.98 -17.57 -7.24
C GLU A 438 -9.03 -16.45 -7.66
N GLU A 439 -8.36 -15.85 -6.69
CA GLU A 439 -7.29 -14.89 -6.91
C GLU A 439 -5.93 -15.52 -6.65
N LYS A 440 -4.93 -15.07 -7.40
CA LYS A 440 -3.54 -15.48 -7.28
C LYS A 440 -2.61 -14.28 -7.37
N SER A 441 -1.54 -14.32 -6.60
CA SER A 441 -0.35 -13.47 -6.76
C SER A 441 0.90 -14.34 -6.87
N ARG A 442 1.86 -13.90 -7.67
CA ARG A 442 3.21 -14.46 -7.71
C ARG A 442 4.21 -13.32 -7.85
N ASN A 443 4.93 -13.05 -6.78
CA ASN A 443 5.98 -12.04 -6.73
C ASN A 443 7.35 -12.73 -6.79
N GLN A 444 8.24 -12.22 -7.65
CA GLN A 444 9.60 -12.72 -7.83
C GLN A 444 10.56 -11.54 -7.86
N PHE A 445 11.56 -11.56 -6.96
CA PHE A 445 12.56 -10.50 -6.85
C PHE A 445 13.96 -11.11 -6.92
N VAL A 446 14.78 -10.63 -7.84
CA VAL A 446 16.21 -10.95 -7.97
C VAL A 446 17.01 -9.70 -7.67
N THR A 447 18.03 -9.82 -6.82
CA THR A 447 19.05 -8.77 -6.61
C THR A 447 20.41 -9.40 -6.76
N LEU A 448 21.28 -8.76 -7.55
CA LEU A 448 22.71 -9.02 -7.56
C LEU A 448 23.40 -7.71 -7.18
N GLU A 449 24.31 -7.76 -6.21
CA GLU A 449 25.16 -6.62 -5.83
C GLU A 449 26.63 -7.04 -5.79
N THR A 450 27.55 -6.28 -6.41
CA THR A 450 29.01 -6.51 -6.28
C THR A 450 29.75 -5.26 -5.86
N THR A 451 30.52 -5.27 -4.77
CA THR A 451 31.31 -4.14 -4.27
C THR A 451 32.77 -4.19 -4.70
N HIS A 452 33.32 -3.06 -5.14
CA HIS A 452 34.74 -2.85 -5.40
C HIS A 452 35.32 -1.66 -4.62
N ILE A 453 36.43 -1.90 -3.90
CA ILE A 453 37.20 -0.88 -3.17
C ILE A 453 38.42 -0.44 -4.01
N PHE A 454 38.32 0.71 -4.68
CA PHE A 454 39.43 1.26 -5.46
C PHE A 454 40.57 1.79 -4.57
N SER A 455 40.21 2.46 -3.46
CA SER A 455 41.14 2.97 -2.44
C SER A 455 40.41 3.09 -1.09
N PRO A 456 41.11 3.36 0.04
CA PRO A 456 40.44 3.62 1.32
C PRO A 456 39.43 4.77 1.29
N THR A 457 39.57 5.67 0.31
CA THR A 457 38.74 6.87 0.11
C THR A 457 37.73 6.76 -1.03
N LEU A 458 37.83 5.76 -1.92
CA LEU A 458 36.99 5.63 -3.12
C LEU A 458 36.44 4.21 -3.24
N LEU A 459 35.11 4.12 -3.25
CA LEU A 459 34.38 2.86 -3.25
C LEU A 459 33.16 2.91 -4.18
N ASN A 460 32.84 1.76 -4.77
CA ASN A 460 31.75 1.58 -5.73
C ASN A 460 31.15 0.17 -5.62
N SER A 461 29.92 -0.13 -6.06
CA SER A 461 29.32 -1.47 -5.87
C SER A 461 28.17 -1.90 -6.82
N ALA A 462 28.32 -2.52 -7.99
CA ALA A 462 27.21 -2.80 -8.91
C ALA A 462 25.93 -3.50 -8.42
N ARG A 463 24.75 -2.85 -8.56
CA ARG A 463 23.42 -3.49 -8.49
C ARG A 463 22.77 -3.77 -9.84
N LEU A 464 22.22 -4.98 -9.94
CA LEU A 464 21.19 -5.38 -10.90
C LEU A 464 19.96 -5.87 -10.13
N GLY A 465 18.78 -5.35 -10.49
CA GLY A 465 17.50 -5.75 -9.91
C GLY A 465 16.53 -6.26 -10.98
N PHE A 466 15.77 -7.31 -10.66
CA PHE A 466 14.62 -7.73 -11.45
C PHE A 466 13.43 -8.03 -10.55
N ASN A 467 12.32 -7.37 -10.82
CA ASN A 467 11.05 -7.50 -10.11
C ASN A 467 9.98 -7.95 -11.11
N ARG A 468 9.34 -9.09 -10.83
CA ARG A 468 8.17 -9.58 -11.56
C ARG A 468 7.03 -9.89 -10.59
N SER A 469 6.00 -9.05 -10.61
CA SER A 469 4.71 -9.33 -9.98
C SER A 469 3.70 -9.80 -11.02
N PHE A 470 3.14 -10.99 -10.84
CA PHE A 470 2.03 -11.52 -11.62
C PHE A 470 0.81 -11.66 -10.70
N THR A 471 -0.37 -11.27 -11.17
CA THR A 471 -1.62 -11.51 -10.43
C THR A 471 -2.72 -11.92 -11.40
N SER A 472 -3.61 -12.82 -10.98
CA SER A 472 -4.78 -13.21 -11.77
C SER A 472 -5.99 -13.49 -10.90
N GLY A 473 -7.16 -13.07 -11.40
CA GLY A 473 -8.45 -13.29 -10.76
C GLY A 473 -9.36 -14.01 -11.75
N LEU A 474 -9.87 -15.17 -11.36
CA LEU A 474 -10.70 -16.03 -12.19
C LEU A 474 -12.03 -16.31 -11.47
N PRO A 475 -13.18 -16.19 -12.16
CA PRO A 475 -14.43 -16.68 -11.62
C PRO A 475 -14.50 -18.20 -11.80
N PHE A 476 -15.08 -18.90 -10.84
CA PHE A 476 -15.50 -20.29 -11.03
C PHE A 476 -16.87 -20.53 -10.39
N LEU A 477 -17.58 -21.51 -10.92
CA LEU A 477 -18.91 -21.92 -10.46
C LEU A 477 -18.80 -23.14 -9.55
N VAL A 478 -19.71 -23.25 -8.59
CA VAL A 478 -19.88 -24.43 -7.74
C VAL A 478 -21.25 -25.04 -8.02
N GLY A 479 -21.27 -26.19 -8.68
CA GLY A 479 -22.48 -26.90 -9.12
C GLY A 479 -22.26 -27.64 -10.45
N ASP A 480 -23.33 -28.08 -11.11
CA ASP A 480 -23.23 -28.71 -12.43
C ASP A 480 -22.88 -27.69 -13.52
N GLN A 481 -21.60 -27.69 -13.93
CA GLN A 481 -21.08 -26.86 -15.00
C GLN A 481 -21.83 -27.05 -16.34
N ASN A 482 -22.44 -28.21 -16.58
CA ASN A 482 -23.20 -28.44 -17.82
C ASN A 482 -24.51 -27.65 -17.84
N THR A 483 -25.24 -27.59 -16.72
CA THR A 483 -26.44 -26.75 -16.57
C THR A 483 -26.08 -25.28 -16.79
N PHE A 484 -25.01 -24.78 -16.17
CA PHE A 484 -24.58 -23.40 -16.36
C PHE A 484 -24.11 -23.09 -17.80
N ASN A 485 -23.37 -24.01 -18.43
CA ASN A 485 -22.93 -23.86 -19.83
C ASN A 485 -24.06 -23.97 -20.87
N ARG A 486 -25.24 -24.50 -20.47
CA ARG A 486 -26.45 -24.60 -21.32
C ARG A 486 -27.36 -23.38 -21.24
N LEU A 487 -27.21 -22.54 -20.23
CA LEU A 487 -27.90 -21.24 -20.18
C LEU A 487 -27.43 -20.37 -21.34
N THR A 488 -28.36 -19.64 -21.97
CA THR A 488 -28.04 -18.82 -23.13
C THR A 488 -26.97 -17.78 -22.78
N ASN A 489 -25.92 -17.76 -23.59
CA ASN A 489 -24.83 -16.81 -23.43
C ASN A 489 -25.35 -15.36 -23.48
N LEU A 490 -24.98 -14.54 -22.51
CA LEU A 490 -25.34 -13.11 -22.46
C LEU A 490 -24.75 -12.30 -23.63
N MET A 491 -23.75 -12.85 -24.32
CA MET A 491 -23.27 -12.41 -25.63
C MET A 491 -22.96 -13.61 -26.54
N PRO A 492 -23.11 -13.52 -27.87
CA PRO A 492 -22.82 -14.63 -28.79
C PRO A 492 -21.43 -15.25 -28.59
N GLY A 493 -21.38 -16.58 -28.53
CA GLY A 493 -20.14 -17.36 -28.45
C GLY A 493 -19.36 -17.32 -27.12
N ARG A 494 -19.90 -16.74 -26.04
CA ARG A 494 -19.18 -16.58 -24.75
C ARG A 494 -19.97 -17.08 -23.53
N PRO A 495 -19.49 -18.09 -22.78
CA PRO A 495 -20.16 -18.60 -21.57
C PRO A 495 -20.60 -17.48 -20.62
N ALA A 496 -21.91 -17.46 -20.31
CA ALA A 496 -22.52 -16.48 -19.43
C ALA A 496 -21.80 -16.40 -18.07
N LEU A 497 -21.60 -15.16 -17.58
CA LEU A 497 -21.07 -14.82 -16.25
C LEU A 497 -19.63 -15.28 -15.92
N VAL A 498 -19.07 -16.30 -16.60
CA VAL A 498 -17.67 -16.76 -16.45
C VAL A 498 -16.71 -15.94 -17.32
N SER A 499 -17.20 -15.30 -18.38
CA SER A 499 -16.40 -14.51 -19.34
C SER A 499 -16.50 -12.98 -19.14
N GLY A 500 -16.80 -12.54 -17.92
CA GLY A 500 -16.95 -11.13 -17.58
C GLY A 500 -18.33 -10.57 -17.88
N GLY A 501 -19.37 -11.32 -17.52
CA GLY A 501 -20.74 -10.82 -17.54
C GLY A 501 -21.31 -10.71 -16.12
N SER A 502 -22.36 -9.91 -15.95
CA SER A 502 -23.09 -9.79 -14.68
C SER A 502 -24.58 -9.52 -14.91
N LEU A 503 -25.42 -9.98 -13.98
CA LEU A 503 -26.83 -9.61 -13.87
C LEU A 503 -27.05 -8.82 -12.59
N ASN A 504 -27.57 -7.60 -12.72
CA ASN A 504 -27.79 -6.67 -11.63
C ASN A 504 -29.31 -6.38 -11.51
N PRO A 505 -30.07 -7.22 -10.78
CA PRO A 505 -31.55 -7.23 -10.77
C PRO A 505 -32.21 -6.14 -9.89
N GLY A 506 -31.46 -5.12 -9.46
CA GLY A 506 -31.98 -3.99 -8.69
C GLY A 506 -32.22 -4.28 -7.19
N ASP A 507 -33.28 -5.03 -6.86
CA ASP A 507 -33.73 -5.20 -5.47
C ASP A 507 -33.14 -6.42 -4.73
N ILE A 508 -32.46 -7.32 -5.44
CA ILE A 508 -31.81 -8.54 -4.90
C ILE A 508 -30.33 -8.56 -5.28
N ASP A 509 -29.52 -9.44 -4.68
CA ASP A 509 -28.08 -9.48 -4.95
C ASP A 509 -27.75 -9.77 -6.42
N SER A 510 -26.71 -9.12 -6.93
CA SER A 510 -26.18 -9.37 -8.27
C SER A 510 -25.39 -10.67 -8.38
N VAL A 511 -25.30 -11.20 -9.60
CA VAL A 511 -24.55 -12.44 -9.91
C VAL A 511 -23.60 -12.24 -11.09
N GLY A 512 -22.49 -12.98 -11.07
CA GLY A 512 -21.36 -12.79 -11.99
C GLY A 512 -20.43 -11.63 -11.59
N ASN A 513 -19.42 -11.38 -12.41
CA ASN A 513 -18.44 -10.30 -12.18
C ASN A 513 -17.91 -9.80 -13.54
N ASP A 514 -18.24 -8.56 -13.89
CA ASP A 514 -17.84 -7.93 -15.15
C ASP A 514 -16.32 -7.68 -15.25
N ASN A 515 -15.61 -7.67 -14.13
CA ASN A 515 -14.18 -7.42 -14.03
C ASN A 515 -13.31 -8.70 -14.06
N LEU A 516 -13.91 -9.88 -14.18
CA LEU A 516 -13.20 -11.17 -14.22
C LEU A 516 -13.54 -11.97 -15.49
N PRO A 517 -12.61 -12.76 -16.07
CA PRO A 517 -11.22 -12.92 -15.66
C PRO A 517 -10.37 -11.66 -15.83
N ARG A 518 -9.32 -11.56 -15.00
CA ARG A 518 -8.29 -10.54 -15.08
C ARG A 518 -6.90 -11.15 -14.89
N VAL A 519 -5.92 -10.62 -15.60
CA VAL A 519 -4.52 -11.01 -15.53
C VAL A 519 -3.67 -9.74 -15.66
N TRP A 520 -2.82 -9.51 -14.66
CA TRP A 520 -1.90 -8.39 -14.62
C TRP A 520 -0.47 -8.91 -14.43
N SER A 521 0.47 -8.41 -15.23
CA SER A 521 1.89 -8.69 -15.07
C SER A 521 2.68 -7.39 -15.10
N TRP A 522 3.48 -7.20 -14.05
CA TRP A 522 4.44 -6.11 -13.90
C TRP A 522 5.84 -6.70 -13.98
N ASN A 523 6.69 -6.08 -14.79
CA ASN A 523 8.09 -6.46 -14.94
C ASN A 523 8.91 -5.18 -14.90
N LEU A 524 9.86 -5.12 -13.96
CA LEU A 524 10.78 -4.02 -13.78
C LEU A 524 12.19 -4.60 -13.77
N GLY A 525 13.00 -4.24 -14.76
CA GLY A 525 14.45 -4.44 -14.73
C GLY A 525 15.11 -3.13 -14.32
N GLU A 526 16.08 -3.17 -13.40
CA GLU A 526 16.82 -2.00 -12.97
C GLU A 526 18.34 -2.24 -12.87
N VAL A 527 19.09 -1.17 -13.11
CA VAL A 527 20.54 -1.10 -13.00
C VAL A 527 20.88 0.19 -12.28
N SER A 528 21.77 0.15 -11.29
CA SER A 528 22.19 1.36 -10.57
C SER A 528 23.70 1.48 -10.34
N ASP A 529 24.12 2.74 -10.26
CA ASP A 529 25.42 3.24 -9.79
C ASP A 529 25.31 4.11 -8.53
N ASP A 530 26.24 3.92 -7.60
CA ASP A 530 26.55 4.72 -6.42
C ASP A 530 28.07 4.62 -6.19
N VAL A 531 28.78 5.72 -6.34
CA VAL A 531 30.18 5.91 -5.94
C VAL A 531 30.20 6.70 -4.64
N THR A 532 30.90 6.20 -3.63
CA THR A 532 31.23 6.95 -2.41
C THR A 532 32.70 7.40 -2.48
N TYR A 533 32.94 8.70 -2.37
CA TYR A 533 34.26 9.31 -2.35
C TYR A 533 34.44 10.24 -1.13
N ALA A 534 35.31 9.86 -0.20
CA ALA A 534 35.60 10.62 1.01
C ALA A 534 36.96 11.32 0.92
N ARG A 535 36.99 12.64 1.15
CA ARG A 535 38.25 13.42 1.18
C ARG A 535 38.16 14.61 2.14
N GLY A 536 38.98 14.58 3.19
CA GLY A 536 39.07 15.68 4.16
C GLY A 536 37.77 15.88 4.94
N LEU A 537 37.09 17.00 4.70
CA LEU A 537 35.81 17.32 5.34
C LEU A 537 34.58 16.87 4.53
N HIS A 538 34.77 16.34 3.32
CA HIS A 538 33.70 16.00 2.38
C HIS A 538 33.53 14.49 2.27
N SER A 539 32.27 14.05 2.30
CA SER A 539 31.86 12.68 2.05
C SER A 539 30.87 12.69 0.88
N LEU A 540 31.43 12.68 -0.33
CA LEU A 540 30.68 12.74 -1.57
C LEU A 540 30.07 11.38 -1.91
N LYS A 541 28.83 11.40 -2.37
CA LYS A 541 28.13 10.28 -2.98
C LYS A 541 27.51 10.74 -4.28
N PHE A 542 27.70 10.01 -5.36
CA PHE A 542 27.04 10.29 -6.63
C PHE A 542 26.69 8.99 -7.33
N GLY A 543 25.62 9.01 -8.12
CA GLY A 543 25.07 7.77 -8.66
C GLY A 543 24.00 7.97 -9.70
N GLY A 544 23.61 6.86 -10.33
CA GLY A 544 22.63 6.78 -11.41
C GLY A 544 21.72 5.56 -11.25
N LEU A 545 20.51 5.62 -11.79
CA LEU A 545 19.54 4.54 -11.72
C LEU A 545 18.73 4.52 -13.02
N PHE A 546 18.85 3.45 -13.79
CA PHE A 546 18.04 3.19 -14.97
C PHE A 546 17.04 2.08 -14.67
N LYS A 547 15.79 2.24 -15.11
CA LYS A 547 14.78 1.17 -15.07
C LYS A 547 14.04 1.06 -16.38
N GLU A 548 13.79 -0.16 -16.82
CA GLU A 548 12.83 -0.48 -17.88
C GLU A 548 11.63 -1.20 -17.28
N MET A 549 10.43 -0.70 -17.57
CA MET A 549 9.18 -1.15 -16.98
C MET A 549 8.20 -1.60 -18.07
N LEU A 550 7.65 -2.81 -17.89
CA LEU A 550 6.61 -3.40 -18.73
C LEU A 550 5.40 -3.77 -17.86
N TYR A 551 4.28 -3.12 -18.11
CA TYR A 551 2.98 -3.47 -17.53
C TYR A 551 2.09 -4.12 -18.59
N ILE A 552 1.67 -5.36 -18.36
CA ILE A 552 0.70 -6.08 -19.19
C ILE A 552 -0.61 -6.17 -18.41
N GLN A 553 -1.71 -5.74 -19.03
CA GLN A 553 -3.05 -5.84 -18.47
C GLN A 553 -4.04 -6.49 -19.44
N GLN A 554 -4.69 -7.54 -18.95
CA GLN A 554 -5.87 -8.13 -19.55
C GLN A 554 -6.97 -8.17 -18.49
N GLN A 555 -8.16 -7.69 -18.82
CA GLN A 555 -9.31 -7.64 -17.92
C GLN A 555 -10.57 -7.69 -18.77
N SER A 556 -11.58 -8.44 -18.34
CA SER A 556 -12.81 -8.58 -19.13
C SER A 556 -13.53 -7.26 -19.38
N ASN A 557 -13.75 -6.42 -18.36
CA ASN A 557 -14.52 -5.17 -18.48
C ASN A 557 -15.86 -5.39 -19.20
N GLY A 558 -16.76 -6.21 -18.66
CA GLY A 558 -18.05 -6.46 -19.30
C GLY A 558 -17.99 -7.28 -20.61
N SER A 559 -16.87 -7.93 -20.93
CA SER A 559 -16.71 -8.75 -22.15
C SER A 559 -17.61 -9.99 -22.24
N GLY A 560 -18.44 -10.24 -21.24
CA GLY A 560 -19.47 -11.28 -21.23
C GLY A 560 -20.89 -10.72 -21.26
N GLY A 561 -21.08 -9.39 -21.32
CA GLY A 561 -22.38 -8.72 -21.28
C GLY A 561 -22.85 -8.43 -19.86
N VAL A 562 -23.17 -7.16 -19.58
CA VAL A 562 -23.68 -6.66 -18.30
C VAL A 562 -25.11 -6.18 -18.49
N TYR A 563 -26.03 -6.69 -17.68
CA TYR A 563 -27.43 -6.28 -17.66
C TYR A 563 -27.79 -5.65 -16.32
N ASP A 564 -28.28 -4.42 -16.38
CA ASP A 564 -28.81 -3.69 -15.22
C ASP A 564 -30.33 -3.59 -15.32
N PHE A 565 -31.02 -3.79 -14.19
CA PHE A 565 -32.47 -3.67 -14.05
C PHE A 565 -32.79 -2.71 -12.91
N GLY A 566 -33.82 -1.87 -13.06
CA GLY A 566 -34.23 -0.90 -12.04
C GLY A 566 -34.98 -1.53 -10.87
N SER A 567 -35.53 -2.74 -11.04
CA SER A 567 -36.20 -3.51 -9.99
C SER A 567 -36.20 -5.02 -10.28
N LEU A 568 -36.52 -5.81 -9.25
CA LEU A 568 -36.77 -7.25 -9.39
C LEU A 568 -37.93 -7.53 -10.37
N ALA A 569 -38.95 -6.67 -10.41
CA ALA A 569 -40.07 -6.82 -11.34
C ALA A 569 -39.62 -6.64 -12.81
N GLU A 570 -38.79 -5.63 -13.09
CA GLU A 570 -38.20 -5.42 -14.42
C GLU A 570 -37.29 -6.58 -14.83
N PHE A 571 -36.51 -7.14 -13.89
CA PHE A 571 -35.70 -8.34 -14.13
C PHE A 571 -36.55 -9.54 -14.51
N LEU A 572 -37.61 -9.85 -13.75
CA LEU A 572 -38.51 -10.98 -14.01
C LEU A 572 -39.28 -10.82 -15.34
N ALA A 573 -39.57 -9.58 -15.74
CA ALA A 573 -40.14 -9.24 -17.04
C ALA A 573 -39.12 -9.27 -18.21
N GLY A 574 -37.82 -9.35 -17.93
CA GLY A 574 -36.76 -9.35 -18.94
C GLY A 574 -36.50 -7.98 -19.59
N ILE A 575 -36.86 -6.89 -18.92
CA ILE A 575 -36.78 -5.51 -19.42
C ILE A 575 -35.58 -4.79 -18.75
N PRO A 576 -34.39 -4.76 -19.37
CA PRO A 576 -33.23 -4.11 -18.77
C PRO A 576 -33.34 -2.58 -18.81
N SER A 577 -32.87 -1.94 -17.73
CA SER A 577 -32.71 -0.48 -17.63
C SER A 577 -31.38 -0.01 -18.23
N ALA A 578 -30.38 -0.87 -18.34
CA ALA A 578 -29.20 -0.66 -19.18
C ALA A 578 -28.55 -1.98 -19.64
N PHE A 579 -27.79 -1.91 -20.72
CA PHE A 579 -26.92 -3.00 -21.18
C PHE A 579 -25.54 -2.47 -21.58
N ARG A 580 -24.47 -3.16 -21.17
CA ARG A 580 -23.08 -2.84 -21.57
C ARG A 580 -22.34 -4.09 -22.05
N ALA A 581 -21.59 -3.94 -23.13
CA ALA A 581 -20.80 -4.99 -23.75
C ALA A 581 -19.64 -4.42 -24.57
N ARG A 582 -18.58 -5.20 -24.80
CA ARG A 582 -17.53 -4.81 -25.75
C ARG A 582 -18.04 -4.80 -27.19
N GLN A 583 -17.63 -3.81 -27.96
CA GLN A 583 -17.93 -3.71 -29.40
C GLN A 583 -17.29 -4.84 -30.22
N THR A 584 -16.13 -5.34 -29.80
CA THR A 584 -15.47 -6.51 -30.40
C THR A 584 -15.55 -7.74 -29.49
N THR A 585 -15.73 -8.91 -30.10
CA THR A 585 -15.65 -10.21 -29.40
C THR A 585 -14.21 -10.61 -29.03
N ALA A 586 -13.20 -9.91 -29.54
CA ALA A 586 -11.80 -10.06 -29.14
C ALA A 586 -11.51 -9.39 -27.79
N VAL A 587 -10.77 -10.06 -26.91
CA VAL A 587 -10.20 -9.48 -25.68
C VAL A 587 -8.69 -9.47 -25.84
N ASN A 588 -8.16 -8.32 -26.29
CA ASN A 588 -6.73 -8.07 -26.34
C ASN A 588 -6.24 -7.66 -24.95
N GLY A 589 -5.03 -8.10 -24.58
CA GLY A 589 -4.29 -7.53 -23.45
C GLY A 589 -3.43 -6.37 -23.93
N ASN A 590 -3.41 -5.27 -23.20
CA ASN A 590 -2.59 -4.11 -23.53
C ASN A 590 -1.23 -4.23 -22.82
N GLY A 591 -0.14 -3.95 -23.53
CA GLY A 591 1.23 -4.01 -22.99
C GLY A 591 1.90 -2.64 -23.08
N PHE A 592 2.19 -2.02 -21.95
CA PHE A 592 2.77 -0.68 -21.87
C PHE A 592 4.23 -0.72 -21.45
N THR A 593 5.08 -0.03 -22.20
CA THR A 593 6.50 0.15 -21.88
C THR A 593 6.81 1.60 -21.56
N TYR A 594 7.68 1.81 -20.57
CA TYR A 594 8.32 3.08 -20.29
C TYR A 594 9.62 2.87 -19.51
N GLN A 595 10.41 3.92 -19.44
CA GLN A 595 11.73 3.94 -18.85
C GLN A 595 11.82 5.03 -17.79
N TYR A 596 12.68 4.80 -16.81
CA TYR A 596 13.08 5.79 -15.81
C TYR A 596 14.60 5.97 -15.87
N LEU A 597 15.05 7.21 -15.73
CA LEU A 597 16.45 7.55 -15.49
C LEU A 597 16.52 8.55 -14.34
N GLY A 598 17.29 8.23 -13.31
CA GLY A 598 17.62 9.15 -12.22
C GLY A 598 19.12 9.26 -12.05
N TRP A 599 19.59 10.41 -11.59
CA TRP A 599 20.97 10.57 -11.10
C TRP A 599 21.00 11.55 -9.92
N PHE A 600 22.05 11.47 -9.11
CA PHE A 600 22.20 12.33 -7.95
C PHE A 600 23.66 12.64 -7.63
N ILE A 601 23.85 13.72 -6.88
CA ILE A 601 25.08 14.06 -6.17
C ILE A 601 24.68 14.50 -4.76
N GLN A 602 25.40 14.04 -3.74
CA GLN A 602 25.29 14.47 -2.35
C GLN A 602 26.68 14.63 -1.73
N ASP A 603 26.81 15.59 -0.82
CA ASP A 603 27.95 15.85 0.01
C ASP A 603 27.50 15.95 1.48
N ASP A 604 28.04 15.08 2.34
CA ASP A 604 27.93 15.22 3.78
C ASP A 604 29.18 15.98 4.27
N TRP A 605 29.09 17.32 4.27
CA TRP A 605 30.22 18.23 4.50
C TRP A 605 30.33 18.64 5.98
N ARG A 606 31.41 18.21 6.64
CA ARG A 606 31.69 18.53 8.05
C ARG A 606 32.37 19.91 8.19
N VAL A 607 31.64 20.98 7.92
CA VAL A 607 32.11 22.39 7.96
C VAL A 607 32.84 22.74 9.26
N LYS A 608 32.39 22.21 10.41
CA LYS A 608 33.06 22.34 11.71
C LYS A 608 33.06 20.99 12.42
N PRO A 609 33.95 20.74 13.40
CA PRO A 609 33.95 19.48 14.15
C PRO A 609 32.60 19.07 14.76
N ARG A 610 31.73 20.05 15.04
CA ARG A 610 30.38 19.88 15.61
C ARG A 610 29.24 20.09 14.61
N LEU A 611 29.49 20.56 13.38
CA LEU A 611 28.45 20.93 12.41
C LEU A 611 28.70 20.21 11.07
N THR A 612 27.73 19.40 10.67
CA THR A 612 27.66 18.75 9.36
C THR A 612 26.55 19.40 8.54
N LEU A 613 26.80 19.68 7.26
CA LEU A 613 25.79 20.05 6.28
C LEU A 613 25.56 18.87 5.32
N ASN A 614 24.31 18.52 5.07
CA ASN A 614 23.92 17.51 4.09
C ASN A 614 23.40 18.24 2.85
N LEU A 615 24.21 18.33 1.80
CA LEU A 615 23.89 19.07 0.58
C LEU A 615 23.74 18.09 -0.59
N GLY A 616 22.67 18.16 -1.35
CA GLY A 616 22.50 17.27 -2.50
C GLY A 616 21.52 17.76 -3.54
N VAL A 617 21.61 17.15 -4.72
CA VAL A 617 20.68 17.33 -5.82
C VAL A 617 20.41 15.99 -6.47
N ARG A 618 19.14 15.72 -6.74
CA ARG A 618 18.70 14.61 -7.59
C ARG A 618 18.03 15.17 -8.84
N HIS A 619 18.19 14.49 -9.96
CA HIS A 619 17.35 14.71 -11.14
C HIS A 619 16.70 13.38 -11.54
N GLU A 620 15.42 13.42 -11.87
CA GLU A 620 14.62 12.24 -12.24
C GLU A 620 13.94 12.48 -13.59
N PHE A 621 13.78 11.42 -14.38
CA PHE A 621 13.19 11.48 -15.71
C PHE A 621 12.40 10.21 -16.01
N TYR A 622 11.24 10.36 -16.64
CA TYR A 622 10.44 9.26 -17.18
C TYR A 622 10.11 9.47 -18.66
N THR A 623 10.14 8.39 -19.43
CA THR A 623 9.49 8.37 -20.74
C THR A 623 7.97 8.17 -20.59
N GLY A 624 7.20 8.66 -21.56
CA GLY A 624 5.74 8.50 -21.55
C GLY A 624 5.33 7.02 -21.77
N PRO A 625 4.48 6.44 -20.91
CA PRO A 625 3.91 5.10 -21.10
C PRO A 625 3.34 4.93 -22.51
N THR A 626 3.81 3.93 -23.26
CA THR A 626 3.44 3.70 -24.66
C THR A 626 2.98 2.25 -24.82
N GLU A 627 1.83 2.03 -25.47
CA GLU A 627 1.27 0.70 -25.71
C GLU A 627 1.93 0.04 -26.95
N ARG A 628 2.36 -1.22 -26.82
CA ARG A 628 3.19 -1.94 -27.79
C ARG A 628 2.52 -2.22 -29.15
N HIS A 629 1.20 -2.26 -29.20
CA HIS A 629 0.42 -2.66 -30.38
C HIS A 629 -0.43 -1.51 -30.94
N GLY A 630 -0.34 -0.30 -30.37
CA GLY A 630 -1.14 0.86 -30.76
C GLY A 630 -2.61 0.82 -30.31
N LEU A 631 -2.97 -0.05 -29.35
CA LEU A 631 -4.36 -0.32 -28.93
C LEU A 631 -4.98 0.77 -28.02
N THR A 632 -4.24 1.83 -27.71
CA THR A 632 -4.72 2.94 -26.88
C THR A 632 -5.06 4.15 -27.75
N CYS A 633 -6.23 4.75 -27.51
CA CYS A 633 -6.64 6.01 -28.13
C CYS A 633 -7.08 7.00 -27.03
N ASN A 634 -6.78 8.29 -27.16
CA ASN A 634 -7.19 9.31 -26.18
C ASN A 634 -7.68 10.58 -26.90
N LEU A 635 -8.40 11.46 -26.21
CA LEU A 635 -8.58 12.86 -26.64
C LEU A 635 -7.38 13.68 -26.19
N ASP A 636 -6.91 14.60 -27.03
CA ASP A 636 -5.92 15.60 -26.63
C ASP A 636 -6.62 16.81 -25.95
N LYS A 637 -7.89 17.09 -26.27
CA LYS A 637 -8.77 18.06 -25.59
C LYS A 637 -10.18 17.52 -25.38
N LEU A 638 -10.83 17.92 -24.29
CA LEU A 638 -12.21 17.54 -23.92
C LEU A 638 -13.23 17.67 -25.07
N THR A 639 -13.11 18.70 -25.90
CA THR A 639 -14.05 19.04 -26.98
C THR A 639 -13.71 18.42 -28.33
N ASP A 640 -12.61 17.64 -28.44
CA ASP A 640 -12.23 17.05 -29.72
C ASP A 640 -13.26 16.01 -30.16
N ARG A 641 -13.49 15.93 -31.47
CA ARG A 641 -14.42 14.96 -32.10
C ARG A 641 -13.72 13.73 -32.67
N SER A 642 -12.40 13.67 -32.56
CA SER A 642 -11.53 12.63 -33.09
C SER A 642 -10.51 12.19 -32.03
N LEU A 643 -10.20 10.90 -32.00
CA LEU A 643 -9.22 10.32 -31.06
C LEU A 643 -7.83 10.29 -31.65
N ARG A 644 -6.80 10.53 -30.82
CA ARG A 644 -5.40 10.20 -31.12
C ARG A 644 -5.12 8.77 -30.68
N CYS A 645 -4.92 7.87 -31.65
CA CYS A 645 -4.55 6.47 -31.40
C CYS A 645 -3.03 6.26 -31.52
N GLY A 646 -2.47 5.43 -30.64
CA GLY A 646 -1.05 5.09 -30.61
C GLY A 646 -0.13 6.17 -30.02
N GLY A 647 1.15 5.80 -29.87
CA GLY A 647 2.16 6.62 -29.20
C GLY A 647 1.97 6.67 -27.67
N PRO A 648 2.63 7.62 -26.99
CA PRO A 648 2.51 7.76 -25.54
C PRO A 648 1.08 8.12 -25.11
N VAL A 649 0.65 7.55 -23.97
CA VAL A 649 -0.65 7.87 -23.34
C VAL A 649 -0.76 9.37 -23.06
N PHE A 650 0.33 9.97 -22.58
CA PHE A 650 0.43 11.41 -22.32
C PHE A 650 1.13 12.12 -23.49
N PRO A 651 0.51 13.12 -24.14
CA PRO A 651 1.10 13.78 -25.32
C PRO A 651 2.31 14.68 -24.99
N THR A 652 2.48 15.06 -23.72
CA THR A 652 3.61 15.86 -23.22
C THR A 652 4.39 15.08 -22.16
N SER A 653 5.72 15.05 -22.23
CA SER A 653 6.53 14.49 -21.14
C SER A 653 6.44 15.38 -19.90
N ILE A 654 6.08 14.78 -18.77
CA ILE A 654 5.78 15.50 -17.52
C ILE A 654 7.00 15.69 -16.61
N THR A 655 8.15 15.07 -16.90
CA THR A 655 9.29 14.90 -15.97
C THR A 655 10.65 15.33 -16.55
N THR A 656 10.67 16.35 -17.43
CA THR A 656 11.90 16.78 -18.10
C THR A 656 12.77 17.77 -17.31
N LYS A 657 12.34 18.17 -16.10
CA LYS A 657 12.98 19.26 -15.33
C LYS A 657 12.97 18.98 -13.82
N ASP A 658 12.97 17.71 -13.42
CA ASP A 658 12.61 17.29 -12.07
C ASP A 658 13.84 17.30 -11.15
N PHE A 659 14.37 18.51 -10.91
CA PHE A 659 15.49 18.75 -10.00
C PHE A 659 15.00 18.83 -8.56
N GLY A 660 15.36 17.83 -7.76
CA GLY A 660 15.07 17.71 -6.34
C GLY A 660 16.26 18.08 -5.47
N PRO A 661 16.44 19.37 -5.09
CA PRO A 661 17.46 19.74 -4.12
C PRO A 661 17.19 19.14 -2.73
N ARG A 662 18.27 18.91 -1.99
CA ARG A 662 18.34 18.44 -0.61
C ARG A 662 19.29 19.38 0.14
N VAL A 663 18.83 19.99 1.22
CA VAL A 663 19.66 20.82 2.09
C VAL A 663 19.31 20.50 3.52
N GLY A 664 20.30 20.17 4.34
CA GLY A 664 20.11 19.93 5.75
C GLY A 664 21.36 20.16 6.57
N PHE A 665 21.21 20.06 7.89
CA PHE A 665 22.29 20.17 8.85
C PHE A 665 22.06 19.23 10.04
N ALA A 666 23.15 18.85 10.68
CA ALA A 666 23.18 18.25 12.01
C ALA A 666 24.25 18.95 12.85
N TRP A 667 23.88 19.39 14.05
CA TRP A 667 24.74 20.16 14.94
C TRP A 667 24.78 19.55 16.34
N ASP A 668 25.96 19.06 16.74
CA ASP A 668 26.27 18.74 18.14
C ASP A 668 26.40 20.04 18.95
N VAL A 669 25.35 20.35 19.72
CA VAL A 669 25.15 21.65 20.36
C VAL A 669 26.24 21.95 21.39
N PHE A 670 26.60 20.94 22.20
CA PHE A 670 27.57 21.11 23.29
C PHE A 670 28.96 20.55 22.95
N GLY A 671 29.08 19.68 21.94
CA GLY A 671 30.31 18.96 21.61
C GLY A 671 30.49 17.68 22.42
N ASP A 672 29.44 17.20 23.08
CA ASP A 672 29.43 16.01 23.92
C ASP A 672 28.87 14.77 23.18
N GLY A 673 28.37 14.94 21.95
CA GLY A 673 27.66 13.90 21.21
C GLY A 673 26.31 13.49 21.83
N GLN A 674 25.86 14.14 22.89
CA GLN A 674 24.63 13.81 23.61
C GLN A 674 23.45 14.69 23.21
N THR A 675 23.69 15.84 22.57
CA THR A 675 22.63 16.76 22.10
C THR A 675 22.83 17.17 20.65
N SER A 676 21.87 16.82 19.80
CA SER A 676 21.90 17.14 18.38
C SER A 676 20.68 17.93 17.96
N LEU A 677 20.90 19.11 17.37
CA LEU A 677 19.88 19.86 16.65
C LEU A 677 20.05 19.58 15.15
N ARG A 678 19.00 19.09 14.51
CA ARG A 678 19.02 18.64 13.11
C ARG A 678 17.85 19.27 12.37
N GLY A 679 18.05 19.67 11.13
CA GLY A 679 16.99 20.24 10.31
C GLY A 679 17.27 20.07 8.83
N GLY A 680 16.23 20.05 8.00
CA GLY A 680 16.39 19.90 6.57
C GLY A 680 15.18 20.33 5.74
N PHE A 681 15.42 20.46 4.44
CA PHE A 681 14.47 20.78 3.39
C PHE A 681 14.80 20.00 2.11
N GLY A 682 13.77 19.64 1.32
CA GLY A 682 13.98 19.16 -0.04
C GLY A 682 12.69 18.97 -0.85
N ILE A 683 12.84 18.83 -2.18
CA ILE A 683 11.74 18.62 -3.14
C ILE A 683 11.78 17.17 -3.67
N PHE A 684 10.76 16.38 -3.36
CA PHE A 684 10.71 14.95 -3.60
C PHE A 684 9.66 14.63 -4.68
N TYR A 685 10.07 14.02 -5.80
CA TYR A 685 9.17 13.75 -6.94
C TYR A 685 8.47 12.40 -6.82
N ASP A 686 7.25 12.35 -7.33
CA ASP A 686 6.40 11.17 -7.27
C ASP A 686 6.71 10.14 -8.37
N ALA A 687 6.36 8.88 -8.16
CA ALA A 687 6.55 7.83 -9.13
C ALA A 687 5.50 7.89 -10.25
N ILE A 688 5.88 7.67 -11.52
CA ILE A 688 4.88 7.30 -12.54
C ILE A 688 4.52 5.81 -12.37
N SER A 689 3.28 5.57 -12.01
CA SER A 689 2.64 4.25 -11.85
C SER A 689 1.53 4.04 -12.90
N PRO A 690 1.31 2.79 -13.39
CA PRO A 690 0.09 2.35 -14.05
C PRO A 690 -1.21 2.87 -13.44
N LEU A 691 -1.30 3.02 -12.12
CA LEU A 691 -2.50 3.51 -11.43
C LEU A 691 -2.99 4.87 -12.00
N TRP A 692 -2.06 5.74 -12.42
CA TRP A 692 -2.38 7.07 -12.92
C TRP A 692 -3.04 7.06 -14.31
N TRP A 693 -2.78 6.04 -15.14
CA TRP A 693 -3.17 6.04 -16.55
C TRP A 693 -3.85 4.76 -17.05
N GLN A 694 -3.81 3.63 -16.34
CA GLN A 694 -4.42 2.38 -16.78
C GLN A 694 -5.95 2.48 -16.92
N GLY A 695 -6.61 3.08 -15.92
CA GLY A 695 -8.07 3.19 -15.87
C GLY A 695 -8.59 4.13 -16.96
N PRO A 696 -7.79 5.14 -17.34
CA PRO A 696 -8.02 5.86 -18.57
C PRO A 696 -7.68 5.08 -19.87
N ALA A 697 -6.49 4.49 -19.99
CA ALA A 697 -5.95 3.98 -21.26
C ALA A 697 -6.43 2.57 -21.67
N VAL A 698 -6.98 1.76 -20.76
CA VAL A 698 -7.11 0.29 -20.93
C VAL A 698 -8.57 -0.19 -20.92
N GLY A 699 -9.50 0.44 -21.64
CA GLY A 699 -10.85 -0.13 -21.65
C GLY A 699 -12.01 0.38 -22.50
N SER A 700 -11.99 1.50 -23.25
CA SER A 700 -13.26 2.02 -23.82
C SER A 700 -13.22 2.73 -25.18
N TYR A 701 -12.22 2.48 -26.01
CA TYR A 701 -12.09 3.14 -27.32
C TYR A 701 -12.54 2.26 -28.48
N PRO A 702 -13.52 2.66 -29.30
CA PRO A 702 -13.87 1.98 -30.54
C PRO A 702 -12.63 1.76 -31.43
N PRO A 703 -12.46 0.56 -32.02
CA PRO A 703 -13.34 -0.60 -31.96
C PRO A 703 -13.17 -1.48 -30.70
N PHE A 704 -12.12 -1.26 -29.89
CA PHE A 704 -11.71 -2.13 -28.78
C PHE A 704 -12.47 -1.89 -27.45
N GLY A 705 -13.48 -1.02 -27.44
CA GLY A 705 -14.11 -0.49 -26.22
C GLY A 705 -15.51 -1.00 -25.89
N ASP A 706 -16.01 -0.62 -24.72
CA ASP A 706 -17.37 -0.88 -24.26
C ASP A 706 -18.39 0.01 -24.97
N ALA A 707 -19.34 -0.61 -25.67
CA ALA A 707 -20.62 -0.02 -26.02
C ALA A 707 -21.57 -0.10 -24.83
N GLN A 708 -22.18 1.03 -24.48
CA GLN A 708 -23.26 1.10 -23.49
C GLN A 708 -24.54 1.58 -24.16
N ILE A 709 -25.63 0.91 -23.81
CA ILE A 709 -27.00 1.23 -24.21
C ILE A 709 -27.72 1.58 -22.91
N ASP A 710 -27.87 2.88 -22.71
CA ASP A 710 -28.47 3.42 -21.50
C ASP A 710 -29.99 3.56 -21.70
N GLY A 711 -30.78 2.73 -21.03
CA GLY A 711 -32.24 2.80 -21.06
C GLY A 711 -32.78 4.10 -20.46
N THR A 712 -31.99 4.86 -19.69
CA THR A 712 -32.37 6.22 -19.29
C THR A 712 -32.34 7.22 -20.45
N SER A 713 -31.85 6.85 -21.65
CA SER A 713 -31.86 7.68 -22.89
C SER A 713 -32.98 7.29 -23.87
N ALA A 714 -33.60 8.26 -24.56
CA ALA A 714 -34.88 8.03 -25.26
C ALA A 714 -34.79 7.09 -26.47
N GLY A 715 -33.62 7.00 -27.09
CA GLY A 715 -33.26 5.94 -28.04
C GLY A 715 -32.97 4.61 -27.35
N GLY A 716 -32.20 4.62 -26.25
CA GLY A 716 -31.82 3.42 -25.50
C GLY A 716 -32.99 2.65 -24.90
N ALA A 717 -33.99 3.31 -24.30
CA ALA A 717 -35.20 2.64 -23.81
C ALA A 717 -35.95 1.93 -24.95
N ALA A 718 -36.15 2.62 -26.07
CA ALA A 718 -36.83 2.06 -27.23
C ALA A 718 -36.04 0.90 -27.86
N ALA A 719 -34.71 1.00 -27.87
CA ALA A 719 -33.82 -0.07 -28.34
C ALA A 719 -33.86 -1.30 -27.41
N LEU A 720 -33.75 -1.13 -26.09
CA LEU A 720 -33.83 -2.24 -25.14
C LEU A 720 -35.23 -2.89 -25.12
N ALA A 721 -36.30 -2.13 -25.38
CA ALA A 721 -37.64 -2.67 -25.56
C ALA A 721 -37.79 -3.52 -26.85
N THR A 722 -37.13 -3.16 -27.95
CA THR A 722 -37.10 -4.01 -29.17
C THR A 722 -36.11 -5.17 -29.04
N ALA A 723 -35.15 -5.09 -28.10
CA ALA A 723 -34.19 -6.15 -27.81
C ALA A 723 -34.10 -6.56 -26.34
N PRO A 724 -35.14 -7.22 -25.79
CA PRO A 724 -35.15 -7.66 -24.39
C PRO A 724 -34.10 -8.73 -24.08
N PHE A 725 -33.90 -8.96 -22.78
CA PHE A 725 -32.98 -9.94 -22.23
C PHE A 725 -33.24 -11.37 -22.78
N PRO A 726 -32.20 -12.18 -23.09
CA PRO A 726 -30.76 -11.92 -23.01
C PRO A 726 -30.15 -11.42 -24.34
N ASN A 727 -30.95 -10.83 -25.24
CA ASN A 727 -30.58 -10.61 -26.64
C ASN A 727 -30.24 -9.14 -26.99
N SER A 728 -29.94 -8.29 -26.00
CA SER A 728 -29.66 -6.85 -26.21
C SER A 728 -28.34 -6.58 -26.94
N TYR A 729 -27.41 -7.54 -27.00
CA TYR A 729 -26.15 -7.40 -27.74
C TYR A 729 -26.35 -7.07 -29.23
N ARG A 730 -27.46 -7.49 -29.85
CA ARG A 730 -27.73 -7.21 -31.28
C ARG A 730 -27.83 -5.72 -31.63
N LEU A 731 -28.07 -4.87 -30.62
CA LEU A 731 -28.12 -3.42 -30.75
C LEU A 731 -26.72 -2.79 -30.85
N VAL A 732 -25.69 -3.49 -30.37
CA VAL A 732 -24.29 -3.06 -30.49
C VAL A 732 -23.89 -3.12 -31.96
N GLY A 733 -23.55 -1.96 -32.53
CA GLY A 733 -23.28 -1.81 -33.96
C GLY A 733 -24.45 -1.24 -34.79
N GLN A 734 -25.67 -1.17 -34.24
CA GLN A 734 -26.83 -0.56 -34.93
C GLN A 734 -26.99 0.95 -34.62
N GLY A 735 -25.94 1.63 -34.20
CA GLY A 735 -25.97 3.07 -33.84
C GLY A 735 -26.69 3.41 -32.53
N ALA A 736 -27.28 2.42 -31.84
CA ALA A 736 -28.03 2.62 -30.60
C ALA A 736 -27.17 2.76 -29.32
N SER A 737 -25.84 2.60 -29.42
CA SER A 737 -24.91 2.71 -28.29
C SER A 737 -24.09 3.99 -28.31
N GLN A 738 -23.94 4.65 -27.17
CA GLN A 738 -22.90 5.67 -26.98
C GLN A 738 -21.56 5.00 -26.65
N THR A 739 -20.45 5.69 -26.95
CA THR A 739 -19.14 5.27 -26.43
C THR A 739 -19.10 5.65 -24.94
N SER A 740 -18.96 4.63 -24.09
CA SER A 740 -19.22 4.74 -22.65
C SER A 740 -18.31 5.75 -21.93
N TYR A 741 -17.04 5.83 -22.35
CA TYR A 741 -16.01 6.58 -21.64
C TYR A 741 -14.79 6.84 -22.55
N VAL A 742 -14.13 8.01 -22.42
CA VAL A 742 -12.90 8.38 -23.16
C VAL A 742 -11.90 9.18 -22.29
N ALA A 743 -10.58 8.97 -22.43
CA ALA A 743 -9.56 9.69 -21.68
C ALA A 743 -9.26 11.07 -22.25
N ALA A 744 -8.86 11.97 -21.37
CA ALA A 744 -8.03 13.14 -21.70
C ALA A 744 -6.93 13.32 -20.63
N ALA A 745 -5.97 14.20 -20.87
CA ALA A 745 -4.92 14.52 -19.91
C ALA A 745 -4.56 16.01 -19.91
N ARG A 746 -4.32 16.60 -18.74
CA ARG A 746 -3.91 18.01 -18.58
C ARG A 746 -2.83 18.15 -17.50
N PHE A 747 -1.63 18.54 -17.89
CA PHE A 747 -0.49 18.65 -16.97
C PHE A 747 -0.11 20.10 -16.70
N THR A 748 0.10 20.43 -15.41
CA THR A 748 0.61 21.76 -14.99
C THR A 748 2.03 21.70 -14.43
N GLY A 749 2.51 20.51 -14.10
CA GLY A 749 3.86 20.25 -13.58
C GLY A 749 4.02 18.79 -13.15
N ALA A 750 5.25 18.42 -12.79
CA ALA A 750 5.58 17.14 -12.19
C ALA A 750 5.09 17.08 -10.73
N PRO A 751 4.34 16.03 -10.33
CA PRO A 751 3.91 15.85 -8.94
C PRO A 751 5.09 15.74 -7.98
N ASN A 752 5.08 16.55 -6.92
CA ASN A 752 6.15 16.58 -5.95
C ASN A 752 5.64 16.95 -4.54
N THR A 753 6.45 16.64 -3.55
CA THR A 753 6.27 17.04 -2.15
C THR A 753 7.50 17.81 -1.68
N MET A 754 7.30 19.02 -1.20
CA MET A 754 8.33 19.78 -0.48
C MET A 754 8.28 19.36 0.99
N GLN A 755 9.35 18.76 1.52
CA GLN A 755 9.42 18.31 2.91
C GLN A 755 10.38 19.18 3.71
N TYR A 756 10.06 19.43 4.97
CA TYR A 756 10.95 20.11 5.92
C TYR A 756 10.78 19.60 7.36
N ASN A 757 11.82 19.78 8.19
CA ASN A 757 11.76 19.50 9.61
C ASN A 757 12.77 20.33 10.44
N LEU A 758 12.56 20.28 11.75
CA LEU A 758 13.53 20.64 12.78
C LEU A 758 13.35 19.65 13.94
N THR A 759 14.41 18.95 14.35
CA THR A 759 14.40 17.97 15.44
C THR A 759 15.52 18.20 16.44
N LEU A 760 15.21 18.03 17.73
CA LEU A 760 16.15 18.02 18.84
C LEU A 760 16.22 16.60 19.39
N HIS A 761 17.42 16.03 19.42
CA HIS A 761 17.71 14.75 20.05
C HIS A 761 18.56 14.98 21.29
N ARG A 762 18.19 14.36 22.41
CA ARG A 762 18.97 14.39 23.66
C ARG A 762 19.09 12.99 24.24
N GLN A 763 20.31 12.61 24.60
CA GLN A 763 20.60 11.46 25.45
C GLN A 763 20.25 11.78 26.90
N ILE A 764 19.43 10.92 27.53
CA ILE A 764 18.90 11.10 28.89
C ILE A 764 19.60 10.15 29.88
N SER A 765 20.02 8.98 29.43
CA SER A 765 20.81 8.01 30.20
C SER A 765 21.87 7.36 29.29
N ARG A 766 22.65 6.41 29.82
CA ARG A 766 23.58 5.60 28.99
C ARG A 766 22.90 4.74 27.92
N ASP A 767 21.59 4.51 28.02
CA ASP A 767 20.83 3.60 27.17
C ASP A 767 19.52 4.18 26.61
N SER A 768 19.21 5.45 26.89
CA SER A 768 17.91 6.05 26.58
C SER A 768 18.01 7.47 25.98
N THR A 769 17.16 7.75 24.99
CA THR A 769 17.06 9.02 24.27
C THR A 769 15.63 9.55 24.20
N ILE A 770 15.54 10.86 24.03
CA ILE A 770 14.34 11.55 23.57
C ILE A 770 14.63 12.31 22.27
N MET A 771 13.67 12.26 21.34
CA MET A 771 13.57 13.12 20.17
C MET A 771 12.30 13.95 20.29
N LEU A 772 12.41 15.25 20.08
CA LEU A 772 11.28 16.16 19.86
C LEU A 772 11.46 16.83 18.50
N GLY A 773 10.38 17.04 17.75
CA GLY A 773 10.50 17.65 16.43
C GLY A 773 9.22 18.24 15.86
N TYR A 774 9.41 19.23 14.98
CA TYR A 774 8.36 19.73 14.09
C TYR A 774 8.65 19.26 12.67
N VAL A 775 7.63 18.73 12.01
CA VAL A 775 7.74 18.09 10.70
C VAL A 775 6.60 18.56 9.79
N GLY A 776 6.93 19.00 8.57
CA GLY A 776 5.92 19.44 7.60
C GLY A 776 6.17 18.95 6.17
N SER A 777 5.09 18.88 5.38
CA SER A 777 5.14 18.54 3.97
C SER A 777 4.11 19.36 3.17
N LEU A 778 4.44 19.68 1.91
CA LEU A 778 3.59 20.42 0.99
C LEU A 778 3.56 19.69 -0.36
N GLY A 779 2.48 18.98 -0.66
CA GLY A 779 2.26 18.38 -1.97
C GLY A 779 1.86 19.43 -3.01
N ARG A 780 2.46 19.37 -4.19
CA ARG A 780 2.24 20.26 -5.34
C ARG A 780 2.11 19.45 -6.61
N HIS A 781 1.25 19.91 -7.52
CA HIS A 781 0.93 19.23 -8.79
C HIS A 781 0.55 17.75 -8.59
N LEU A 782 -0.09 17.42 -7.47
CA LEU A 782 -0.49 16.05 -7.17
C LEU A 782 -1.53 15.59 -8.20
N TRP A 783 -1.51 14.30 -8.50
CA TRP A 783 -2.43 13.71 -9.45
C TRP A 783 -3.88 13.83 -9.00
N LEU A 784 -4.78 14.06 -9.95
CA LEU A 784 -6.22 14.16 -9.77
C LEU A 784 -6.92 13.52 -10.97
N ARG A 785 -8.11 12.96 -10.77
CA ARG A 785 -8.93 12.40 -11.84
C ARG A 785 -10.37 12.84 -11.65
N ALA A 786 -11.01 13.31 -12.72
CA ALA A 786 -12.40 13.72 -12.70
C ALA A 786 -13.06 13.45 -14.06
N ASN A 787 -14.39 13.32 -14.07
CA ASN A 787 -15.16 13.41 -15.31
C ASN A 787 -15.41 14.90 -15.59
N GLU A 788 -14.83 15.42 -16.68
CA GLU A 788 -15.00 16.84 -17.05
C GLU A 788 -16.24 17.09 -17.91
N ASN A 789 -16.84 16.02 -18.45
CA ASN A 789 -17.96 16.08 -19.38
C ASN A 789 -19.31 16.23 -18.69
N ILE A 790 -19.36 17.16 -17.74
CA ILE A 790 -20.60 17.59 -17.10
C ILE A 790 -21.37 18.56 -18.02
N ARG A 791 -22.67 18.70 -17.78
CA ARG A 791 -23.48 19.79 -18.35
C ARG A 791 -22.91 21.15 -17.90
N PRO A 792 -22.90 22.20 -18.73
CA PRO A 792 -22.58 23.55 -18.29
C PRO A 792 -23.57 24.04 -17.22
N ALA A 793 -23.07 24.72 -16.19
CA ALA A 793 -23.91 25.36 -15.18
C ALA A 793 -24.37 26.76 -15.62
N ALA A 794 -25.60 27.14 -15.27
CA ALA A 794 -25.96 28.54 -15.12
C ALA A 794 -25.45 29.03 -13.75
N ILE A 795 -24.91 30.25 -13.69
CA ILE A 795 -24.54 30.91 -12.43
C ILE A 795 -25.70 31.81 -12.02
N LEU A 796 -26.30 31.57 -10.86
CA LEU A 796 -27.34 32.42 -10.29
C LEU A 796 -26.75 33.72 -9.72
N ALA A 797 -27.61 34.71 -9.46
CA ALA A 797 -27.21 35.99 -8.88
C ALA A 797 -26.58 35.88 -7.48
N ASP A 798 -26.83 34.78 -6.76
CA ASP A 798 -26.21 34.45 -5.47
C ASP A 798 -24.87 33.67 -5.61
N GLY A 799 -24.41 33.44 -6.84
CA GLY A 799 -23.17 32.73 -7.16
C GLY A 799 -23.29 31.20 -7.21
N ARG A 800 -24.46 30.60 -6.91
CA ARG A 800 -24.63 29.15 -6.99
C ARG A 800 -24.66 28.66 -8.44
N LYS A 801 -24.05 27.49 -8.67
CA LYS A 801 -24.19 26.73 -9.92
C LYS A 801 -25.53 25.99 -9.94
N CYS A 802 -26.28 26.18 -11.01
CA CYS A 802 -27.56 25.55 -11.29
C CYS A 802 -27.46 24.76 -12.60
N PHE A 803 -27.81 23.48 -12.58
CA PHE A 803 -27.74 22.59 -13.75
C PHE A 803 -29.14 22.32 -14.30
N ASN A 804 -29.29 22.55 -15.61
CA ASN A 804 -30.52 22.28 -16.33
C ASN A 804 -30.69 20.79 -16.61
N TYR A 805 -31.86 20.27 -16.26
CA TYR A 805 -32.37 18.95 -16.62
C TYR A 805 -33.73 19.11 -17.32
N ASN A 806 -34.14 18.11 -18.09
CA ASN A 806 -35.49 18.03 -18.65
C ASN A 806 -36.08 16.63 -18.37
N THR A 807 -37.35 16.58 -17.98
CA THR A 807 -38.11 15.34 -17.72
C THR A 807 -39.34 15.19 -18.62
N ASP A 808 -39.24 15.59 -19.89
CA ASP A 808 -40.06 15.07 -21.00
C ASP A 808 -39.13 14.51 -22.13
N GLN A 809 -39.49 13.53 -22.98
CA GLN A 809 -40.74 13.36 -23.73
C GLN A 809 -41.29 11.92 -23.85
N ARG A 810 -40.80 10.93 -23.09
CA ARG A 810 -41.21 9.51 -23.29
C ARG A 810 -41.40 8.68 -22.00
N GLY A 811 -42.09 9.22 -21.00
CA GLY A 811 -42.61 8.46 -19.83
C GLY A 811 -41.62 7.50 -19.17
N ARG A 812 -40.57 8.03 -18.54
CA ARG A 812 -39.40 7.24 -18.11
C ARG A 812 -39.20 7.15 -16.61
N SER A 813 -38.86 5.94 -16.19
CA SER A 813 -38.14 5.67 -14.95
C SER A 813 -36.64 5.99 -15.09
N THR A 814 -36.24 7.16 -14.61
CA THR A 814 -35.09 7.21 -13.68
C THR A 814 -35.53 6.53 -12.36
N PRO A 815 -34.72 6.49 -11.28
CA PRO A 815 -35.28 6.33 -9.94
C PRO A 815 -36.19 7.54 -9.67
N ILE A 816 -37.46 7.42 -10.05
CA ILE A 816 -38.45 8.48 -9.87
C ILE A 816 -38.57 8.70 -8.37
N ILE A 817 -38.09 9.86 -7.91
CA ILE A 817 -38.57 10.49 -6.69
C ILE A 817 -40.02 10.91 -7.01
N PRO A 818 -41.05 10.24 -6.45
CA PRO A 818 -42.43 10.45 -6.90
C PRO A 818 -42.83 11.92 -6.79
N GLY A 819 -43.25 12.52 -7.90
CA GLY A 819 -43.74 13.91 -7.97
C GLY A 819 -42.90 14.93 -8.77
N HIS A 820 -41.75 14.54 -9.35
CA HIS A 820 -40.83 15.49 -9.99
C HIS A 820 -40.89 15.43 -11.53
N ILE A 821 -41.74 16.28 -12.13
CA ILE A 821 -41.88 16.45 -13.60
C ILE A 821 -41.72 17.93 -13.96
N GLY A 822 -40.84 18.25 -14.90
CA GLY A 822 -40.55 19.59 -15.41
C GLY A 822 -39.11 19.80 -15.91
N SER A 823 -38.85 20.95 -16.53
CA SER A 823 -37.51 21.57 -16.56
C SER A 823 -37.14 22.05 -15.15
N ASN A 824 -35.88 22.39 -14.88
CA ASN A 824 -35.50 22.98 -13.59
C ASN A 824 -36.06 24.42 -13.49
N PRO A 825 -37.12 24.70 -12.72
CA PRO A 825 -37.73 26.04 -12.69
C PRO A 825 -36.87 27.05 -11.92
N SER A 826 -35.80 26.58 -11.25
CA SER A 826 -34.86 27.40 -10.47
C SER A 826 -33.61 27.80 -11.26
N CYS A 827 -33.41 27.25 -12.46
CA CYS A 827 -32.33 27.64 -13.35
C CYS A 827 -32.84 28.54 -14.49
N PRO A 828 -32.06 29.53 -14.94
CA PRO A 828 -32.26 30.17 -16.24
C PRO A 828 -32.16 29.15 -17.38
N ASP A 829 -32.90 29.39 -18.47
CA ASP A 829 -32.79 28.59 -19.70
C ASP A 829 -31.33 28.50 -20.18
N GLY A 830 -30.89 27.30 -20.53
CA GLY A 830 -29.50 27.04 -20.87
C GLY A 830 -29.28 25.66 -21.50
N PRO A 831 -28.05 25.36 -21.95
CA PRO A 831 -27.75 24.14 -22.69
C PRO A 831 -27.99 22.89 -21.84
N LEU A 832 -28.83 21.99 -22.35
CA LEU A 832 -29.07 20.67 -21.74
C LEU A 832 -27.92 19.68 -22.02
N ASP A 833 -27.17 19.86 -23.10
CA ASP A 833 -26.13 18.93 -23.51
C ASP A 833 -24.84 19.03 -22.69
N ARG A 834 -24.10 17.90 -22.63
CA ARG A 834 -22.73 17.87 -22.11
C ARG A 834 -21.77 18.61 -23.03
N LYS A 835 -20.64 19.12 -22.49
CA LYS A 835 -19.59 19.82 -23.25
C LYS A 835 -19.08 19.07 -24.48
N ASN A 836 -19.02 17.74 -24.40
CA ASN A 836 -18.80 16.85 -25.54
C ASN A 836 -20.01 15.90 -25.67
N PRO A 837 -20.87 16.06 -26.69
CA PRO A 837 -22.08 15.26 -26.86
C PRO A 837 -21.81 13.84 -27.41
N LEU A 838 -20.57 13.50 -27.79
CA LEU A 838 -20.23 12.19 -28.37
C LEU A 838 -19.96 11.09 -27.32
N TYR A 839 -19.70 11.48 -26.07
CA TYR A 839 -19.23 10.58 -25.01
C TYR A 839 -20.04 10.75 -23.73
N ALA A 840 -20.31 9.65 -23.01
CA ALA A 840 -21.04 9.72 -21.74
C ALA A 840 -20.17 10.18 -20.55
N ASP A 841 -18.86 9.90 -20.59
CA ASP A 841 -17.88 10.20 -19.54
C ASP A 841 -16.53 10.58 -20.21
N VAL A 842 -15.91 11.69 -19.81
CA VAL A 842 -14.54 12.04 -20.23
C VAL A 842 -13.67 12.16 -18.98
N ARG A 843 -12.94 11.08 -18.65
CA ARG A 843 -12.11 11.02 -17.45
C ARG A 843 -10.75 11.64 -17.73
N THR A 844 -10.60 12.89 -17.32
CA THR A 844 -9.35 13.62 -17.46
C THR A 844 -8.44 13.33 -16.27
N VAL A 845 -7.18 13.02 -16.56
CA VAL A 845 -6.09 12.95 -15.57
C VAL A 845 -5.40 14.30 -15.51
N ARG A 846 -5.22 14.86 -14.31
CA ARG A 846 -4.58 16.16 -14.10
C ARG A 846 -3.49 16.12 -13.04
N THR A 847 -2.61 17.13 -13.05
CA THR A 847 -1.63 17.39 -11.98
C THR A 847 -1.90 18.75 -11.31
N GLU A 848 -3.07 18.90 -10.69
CA GLU A 848 -3.59 20.16 -10.13
C GLU A 848 -3.93 20.09 -8.62
N ALA A 849 -3.93 18.89 -8.02
CA ALA A 849 -4.21 18.73 -6.60
C ALA A 849 -3.03 19.17 -5.72
N ASN A 850 -3.32 19.60 -4.49
CA ASN A 850 -2.31 20.04 -3.53
C ASN A 850 -2.59 19.42 -2.16
N SER A 851 -1.55 19.25 -1.34
CA SER A 851 -1.67 18.85 0.07
C SER A 851 -0.79 19.70 0.98
N THR A 852 -1.13 19.71 2.26
CA THR A 852 -0.37 20.35 3.34
C THR A 852 -0.46 19.51 4.60
N TYR A 853 0.68 19.07 5.13
CA TYR A 853 0.80 18.36 6.41
C TYR A 853 1.67 19.16 7.38
N ASN A 854 1.25 19.22 8.64
CA ASN A 854 2.05 19.72 9.75
C ASN A 854 1.91 18.78 10.93
N GLY A 855 3.01 18.45 11.60
CA GLY A 855 3.01 17.56 12.75
C GLY A 855 4.07 17.93 13.79
N PHE A 856 3.69 17.80 15.06
CA PHE A 856 4.63 17.64 16.16
C PHE A 856 4.87 16.16 16.41
N VAL A 857 6.14 15.75 16.47
CA VAL A 857 6.55 14.37 16.74
C VAL A 857 7.41 14.32 17.99
N ALA A 858 7.14 13.33 18.83
CA ALA A 858 7.97 12.97 19.96
C ALA A 858 8.27 11.46 19.91
N ALA A 859 9.51 11.09 20.22
CA ALA A 859 9.88 9.70 20.41
C ALA A 859 10.77 9.56 21.65
N PHE A 860 10.56 8.51 22.42
CA PHE A 860 11.47 8.07 23.47
C PHE A 860 11.89 6.64 23.16
N GLN A 861 13.20 6.35 23.22
CA GLN A 861 13.74 5.02 22.96
C GLN A 861 14.72 4.64 24.07
N LYS A 862 14.50 3.46 24.65
CA LYS A 862 15.45 2.75 25.51
C LYS A 862 15.97 1.53 24.76
N ARG A 863 17.28 1.48 24.48
CA ARG A 863 17.95 0.28 23.96
C ARG A 863 17.91 -0.85 25.00
N PHE A 864 18.00 -2.10 24.55
CA PHE A 864 17.98 -3.26 25.43
C PHE A 864 19.06 -3.18 26.50
N GLY A 865 18.65 -3.08 27.76
CA GLY A 865 19.53 -2.96 28.91
C GLY A 865 18.85 -3.44 30.18
N ARG A 866 19.55 -4.27 30.97
CA ARG A 866 19.01 -4.93 32.18
C ARG A 866 17.70 -5.70 31.92
N GLY A 867 17.59 -6.33 30.76
CA GLY A 867 16.42 -7.11 30.34
C GLY A 867 15.28 -6.32 29.69
N LEU A 868 15.34 -4.98 29.63
CA LEU A 868 14.25 -4.15 29.10
C LEU A 868 14.68 -3.32 27.87
N GLN A 869 13.89 -3.41 26.80
CA GLN A 869 13.88 -2.51 25.63
C GLN A 869 12.48 -1.93 25.47
N PHE A 870 12.36 -0.64 25.18
CA PHE A 870 11.06 -0.08 24.76
C PHE A 870 11.23 1.18 23.92
N GLN A 871 10.22 1.45 23.10
CA GLN A 871 10.10 2.65 22.29
C GLN A 871 8.68 3.18 22.41
N THR A 872 8.54 4.48 22.61
CA THR A 872 7.25 5.19 22.61
C THR A 872 7.32 6.29 21.56
N SER A 873 6.30 6.40 20.71
CA SER A 873 6.16 7.46 19.72
C SER A 873 4.80 8.14 19.87
N TYR A 874 4.80 9.46 19.71
CA TYR A 874 3.60 10.28 19.72
C TYR A 874 3.66 11.27 18.56
N THR A 875 2.55 11.40 17.83
CA THR A 875 2.37 12.35 16.74
C THR A 875 1.08 13.12 16.95
N LEU A 876 1.18 14.45 16.99
CA LEU A 876 0.05 15.37 16.89
C LEU A 876 0.11 16.03 15.51
N SER A 877 -0.87 15.79 14.64
CA SER A 877 -0.77 16.26 13.24
C SER A 877 -2.06 16.80 12.63
N LYS A 878 -1.92 17.49 11.48
CA LYS A 878 -2.99 17.93 10.58
C LYS A 878 -2.58 17.71 9.13
N SER A 879 -3.37 16.94 8.39
CA SER A 879 -3.28 16.76 6.93
C SER A 879 -4.51 17.37 6.25
N ILE A 880 -4.29 18.16 5.20
CA ILE A 880 -5.33 18.78 4.37
C ILE A 880 -4.93 18.58 2.91
N ASP A 881 -5.85 18.17 2.04
CA ASP A 881 -5.59 18.04 0.61
C ASP A 881 -6.82 18.37 -0.27
N THR A 882 -6.58 18.50 -1.57
CA THR A 882 -7.61 18.59 -2.62
C THR A 882 -8.24 17.22 -2.95
N GLY A 883 -7.51 16.13 -2.71
CA GLY A 883 -7.97 14.76 -2.89
C GLY A 883 -6.92 13.76 -2.39
N SER A 884 -7.34 12.74 -1.64
CA SER A 884 -6.43 11.80 -0.95
C SER A 884 -6.07 10.55 -1.78
N THR A 885 -6.64 10.38 -2.97
CA THR A 885 -6.29 9.36 -3.98
C THR A 885 -6.68 9.81 -5.39
N ILE A 886 -6.20 9.12 -6.43
CA ILE A 886 -6.66 9.25 -7.82
C ILE A 886 -7.74 8.20 -8.22
N THR A 887 -7.98 7.17 -7.41
CA THR A 887 -8.84 6.04 -7.81
C THR A 887 -9.76 5.60 -6.68
N ASN A 888 -10.99 5.22 -7.03
CA ASN A 888 -11.91 4.62 -6.08
C ASN A 888 -11.38 3.24 -5.65
N GLY A 889 -11.40 2.97 -4.35
CA GLY A 889 -10.99 1.71 -3.75
C GLY A 889 -9.54 1.64 -3.25
N THR A 890 -8.65 2.56 -3.62
CA THR A 890 -7.26 2.57 -3.11
C THR A 890 -7.08 3.27 -1.76
N ASN A 891 -7.96 4.22 -1.40
CA ASN A 891 -7.99 4.89 -0.08
C ASN A 891 -9.39 5.41 0.31
N SER A 892 -10.48 4.91 -0.30
CA SER A 892 -11.79 5.58 -0.27
C SER A 892 -12.97 4.68 0.15
N GLY A 893 -13.20 4.57 1.47
CA GLY A 893 -14.37 3.96 2.10
C GLY A 893 -15.57 4.90 2.19
N GLY A 894 -15.86 5.68 1.13
CA GLY A 894 -16.97 6.63 1.05
C GLY A 894 -16.63 7.95 0.35
N SER A 895 -15.43 8.49 0.60
CA SER A 895 -14.87 9.66 -0.08
C SER A 895 -14.21 9.25 -1.40
N GLY A 896 -14.97 9.06 -2.48
CA GLY A 896 -14.41 8.66 -3.77
C GLY A 896 -13.45 9.72 -4.32
N GLY A 897 -12.14 9.52 -4.23
CA GLY A 897 -11.12 10.48 -4.67
C GLY A 897 -11.10 10.82 -6.17
N THR A 898 -12.00 10.23 -6.97
CA THR A 898 -12.28 10.62 -8.37
C THR A 898 -13.51 11.51 -8.54
N ALA A 899 -14.31 11.67 -7.49
CA ALA A 899 -15.53 12.45 -7.47
C ALA A 899 -15.23 13.78 -6.76
N LEU A 900 -14.54 14.67 -7.49
CA LEU A 900 -14.68 16.10 -7.21
C LEU A 900 -16.16 16.44 -7.23
N LEU A 901 -16.62 17.26 -6.29
CA LEU A 901 -17.97 17.83 -6.32
C LEU A 901 -18.12 18.66 -7.60
N ASP A 902 -17.12 19.51 -7.88
CA ASP A 902 -17.05 20.34 -9.06
C ASP A 902 -15.72 20.13 -9.81
N PRO A 903 -15.71 19.54 -11.03
CA PRO A 903 -14.51 19.35 -11.82
C PRO A 903 -13.98 20.66 -12.45
N GLU A 904 -14.73 21.76 -12.38
CA GLU A 904 -14.31 23.10 -12.82
C GLU A 904 -13.71 23.93 -11.69
N ASP A 905 -14.17 23.74 -10.44
CA ASP A 905 -13.53 24.31 -9.24
C ASP A 905 -13.24 23.27 -8.15
N TRP A 906 -12.15 22.54 -8.36
CA TRP A 906 -11.60 21.55 -7.42
C TRP A 906 -11.22 22.13 -6.04
N ARG A 907 -11.21 23.47 -5.86
CA ARG A 907 -10.91 24.09 -4.56
C ARG A 907 -12.02 23.81 -3.55
N LEU A 908 -13.26 23.56 -4.00
CA LEU A 908 -14.41 23.16 -3.18
C LEU A 908 -14.26 21.78 -2.52
N ASP A 909 -13.26 21.00 -2.93
CA ASP A 909 -12.89 19.72 -2.30
C ASP A 909 -11.68 19.83 -1.34
N ARG A 910 -11.13 21.03 -1.12
CA ARG A 910 -9.99 21.21 -0.20
C ARG A 910 -10.41 21.06 1.26
N SER A 911 -10.14 19.90 1.85
CA SER A 911 -10.49 19.59 3.25
C SER A 911 -9.46 18.66 3.91
N LEU A 912 -9.73 18.16 5.11
CA LEU A 912 -8.92 17.14 5.77
C LEU A 912 -8.67 15.95 4.82
N SER A 913 -7.48 15.38 4.88
CA SER A 913 -7.16 14.16 4.14
C SER A 913 -7.95 12.96 4.69
N ASP A 914 -8.28 12.00 3.84
CA ASP A 914 -8.88 10.70 4.24
C ASP A 914 -8.04 9.98 5.31
N PHE A 915 -6.72 10.21 5.32
CA PHE A 915 -5.76 9.70 6.31
C PHE A 915 -5.31 10.74 7.35
N ASP A 916 -6.03 11.87 7.53
CA ASP A 916 -5.79 12.75 8.70
C ASP A 916 -6.03 11.95 9.98
N THR A 917 -5.08 12.05 10.91
CA THR A 917 -5.19 11.39 12.21
C THR A 917 -4.57 12.33 13.24
N ARG A 918 -5.45 12.95 14.03
CA ARG A 918 -5.10 14.06 14.92
C ARG A 918 -4.03 13.67 15.93
N HIS A 919 -4.28 12.61 16.68
CA HIS A 919 -3.36 12.01 17.64
C HIS A 919 -3.03 10.58 17.23
N ILE A 920 -1.75 10.23 17.24
CA ILE A 920 -1.26 8.86 17.12
C ILE A 920 -0.31 8.63 18.30
N PHE A 921 -0.59 7.63 19.11
CA PHE A 921 0.29 7.14 20.16
C PHE A 921 0.61 5.68 19.87
N SER A 922 1.89 5.31 19.87
CA SER A 922 2.30 3.91 19.87
C SER A 922 3.39 3.66 20.91
N GLN A 923 3.32 2.52 21.56
CA GLN A 923 4.34 2.04 22.47
C GLN A 923 4.61 0.57 22.19
N ASN A 924 5.87 0.20 22.06
CA ASN A 924 6.32 -1.18 22.00
C ASN A 924 7.36 -1.45 23.09
N PHE A 925 7.34 -2.64 23.67
CA PHE A 925 8.31 -3.07 24.67
C PHE A 925 8.63 -4.56 24.54
N THR A 926 9.82 -4.92 24.98
CA THR A 926 10.29 -6.29 25.18
C THR A 926 11.00 -6.33 26.53
N TRP A 927 10.59 -7.26 27.39
CA TRP A 927 11.07 -7.41 28.76
C TRP A 927 11.38 -8.87 29.06
N GLU A 928 12.67 -9.20 29.14
CA GLU A 928 13.15 -10.44 29.74
C GLU A 928 12.89 -10.37 31.25
N LEU A 929 12.08 -11.28 31.78
CA LEU A 929 11.72 -11.24 33.19
C LEU A 929 12.95 -11.51 34.08
N PRO A 930 13.16 -10.74 35.16
CA PRO A 930 14.33 -10.85 36.02
C PRO A 930 14.28 -12.06 36.97
N VAL A 931 13.65 -13.16 36.55
CA VAL A 931 13.37 -14.37 37.35
C VAL A 931 14.11 -15.58 36.78
N GLY A 932 14.70 -16.38 37.67
CA GLY A 932 15.38 -17.64 37.35
C GLY A 932 16.89 -17.63 37.58
N PRO A 933 17.59 -18.71 37.20
CA PRO A 933 19.02 -18.87 37.41
C PRO A 933 19.82 -17.71 36.82
N GLY A 934 20.73 -17.14 37.61
CA GLY A 934 21.54 -15.98 37.20
C GLY A 934 20.77 -14.67 36.98
N LYS A 935 19.48 -14.60 37.31
CA LYS A 935 18.67 -13.36 37.29
C LYS A 935 18.46 -12.80 38.70
N ALA A 936 17.90 -11.59 38.81
CA ALA A 936 17.80 -10.87 40.09
C ALA A 936 16.92 -11.59 41.14
N PHE A 937 15.88 -12.32 40.71
CA PHE A 937 15.00 -13.09 41.58
C PHE A 937 15.17 -14.58 41.30
N GLY A 938 15.54 -15.36 42.32
CA GLY A 938 15.77 -16.80 42.18
C GLY A 938 17.06 -17.17 41.45
N SER A 939 18.12 -16.36 41.59
CA SER A 939 19.46 -16.60 41.02
C SER A 939 20.02 -17.98 41.32
N THR A 940 19.72 -18.51 42.51
CA THR A 940 20.16 -19.81 43.06
C THR A 940 19.20 -20.97 42.80
N LEU A 941 18.12 -20.76 42.04
CA LEU A 941 17.18 -21.83 41.70
C LEU A 941 17.90 -22.91 40.87
N THR A 942 17.65 -24.18 41.21
CA THR A 942 18.16 -25.36 40.50
C THR A 942 17.02 -26.32 40.14
N GLY A 943 17.35 -27.40 39.42
CA GLY A 943 16.40 -28.48 39.12
C GLY A 943 15.15 -28.03 38.34
N ALA A 944 13.98 -28.57 38.73
CA ALA A 944 12.71 -28.26 38.07
C ALA A 944 12.28 -26.79 38.26
N ALA A 945 12.50 -26.20 39.44
CA ALA A 945 12.13 -24.81 39.71
C ALA A 945 12.89 -23.82 38.81
N ALA A 946 14.18 -24.06 38.59
CA ALA A 946 14.99 -23.32 37.61
C ALA A 946 14.39 -23.37 36.19
N ARG A 947 14.04 -24.59 35.72
CA ARG A 947 13.47 -24.80 34.38
C ARG A 947 12.08 -24.17 34.22
N ILE A 948 11.24 -24.18 35.26
CA ILE A 948 9.89 -23.60 35.23
C ILE A 948 9.96 -22.07 35.28
N LEU A 949 10.82 -21.48 36.13
CA LEU A 949 10.82 -20.04 36.42
C LEU A 949 11.81 -19.21 35.58
N GLY A 950 12.86 -19.80 35.00
CA GLY A 950 13.85 -19.06 34.20
C GLY A 950 13.50 -18.90 32.73
N GLY A 951 13.94 -17.81 32.08
CA GLY A 951 13.82 -17.64 30.63
C GLY A 951 12.43 -17.22 30.12
N TRP A 952 11.60 -16.63 30.97
CA TRP A 952 10.36 -15.97 30.54
C TRP A 952 10.66 -14.57 29.95
N GLU A 953 9.97 -14.24 28.88
CA GLU A 953 10.05 -12.95 28.19
C GLU A 953 8.63 -12.46 27.87
N MET A 954 8.39 -11.17 28.05
CA MET A 954 7.11 -10.50 27.77
C MET A 954 7.34 -9.43 26.72
N SER A 955 6.43 -9.30 25.77
CA SER A 955 6.46 -8.17 24.82
C SER A 955 5.06 -7.66 24.53
N GLY A 956 4.96 -6.45 23.99
CA GLY A 956 3.67 -5.89 23.65
C GLY A 956 3.75 -4.68 22.75
N ILE A 957 2.63 -4.42 22.08
CA ILE A 957 2.36 -3.24 21.27
C ILE A 957 1.04 -2.64 21.78
N PHE A 958 1.08 -1.38 22.19
CA PHE A 958 -0.11 -0.58 22.42
C PHE A 958 -0.19 0.51 21.35
N LYS A 959 -1.33 0.61 20.67
CA LYS A 959 -1.60 1.65 19.66
C LYS A 959 -2.92 2.35 20.01
N ALA A 960 -2.90 3.67 20.08
CA ALA A 960 -4.09 4.50 20.23
C ALA A 960 -4.09 5.62 19.19
N ALA A 961 -5.19 5.80 18.46
CA ALA A 961 -5.30 6.78 17.39
C ALA A 961 -6.68 7.43 17.37
N SER A 962 -6.72 8.71 17.02
CA SER A 962 -7.97 9.41 16.69
C SER A 962 -8.63 8.77 15.47
N GLY A 963 -9.96 8.86 15.39
CA GLY A 963 -10.67 8.46 14.18
C GLY A 963 -10.32 9.34 12.99
N SER A 964 -10.24 8.72 11.81
CA SER A 964 -10.05 9.41 10.53
C SER A 964 -11.35 10.12 10.10
N PRO A 965 -11.27 11.24 9.37
CA PRO A 965 -12.46 11.98 8.95
C PRO A 965 -13.20 11.27 7.81
N ILE A 966 -14.50 11.55 7.69
CA ILE A 966 -15.41 10.92 6.73
C ILE A 966 -16.30 11.95 6.03
N THR A 967 -16.66 11.66 4.79
CA THR A 967 -17.62 12.46 4.00
C THR A 967 -19.01 11.84 4.07
N ILE A 968 -20.02 12.66 4.37
CA ILE A 968 -21.42 12.27 4.28
C ILE A 968 -21.90 12.50 2.85
N ASN A 969 -22.60 11.52 2.29
CA ASN A 969 -23.04 11.51 0.90
C ASN A 969 -24.58 11.54 0.86
N SER A 970 -25.17 12.35 -0.02
CA SER A 970 -26.63 12.50 -0.16
C SER A 970 -27.30 11.17 -0.51
N SER A 971 -27.11 10.68 -1.74
CA SER A 971 -27.47 9.31 -2.15
C SER A 971 -26.69 8.92 -3.41
N SER A 972 -27.02 7.78 -4.04
CA SER A 972 -26.47 7.37 -5.35
C SER A 972 -27.35 7.79 -6.54
N ALA A 973 -28.27 8.74 -6.34
CA ALA A 973 -29.23 9.20 -7.37
C ALA A 973 -28.70 10.30 -8.30
N GLY A 974 -27.78 11.16 -7.87
CA GLY A 974 -27.22 12.24 -8.71
C GLY A 974 -28.06 13.53 -8.75
N TRP A 975 -28.43 14.06 -7.58
CA TRP A 975 -29.24 15.25 -7.35
C TRP A 975 -28.71 16.53 -8.02
N SER A 976 -27.40 16.62 -8.31
CA SER A 976 -26.85 17.77 -9.02
C SER A 976 -27.24 17.82 -10.50
N GLU A 977 -27.73 16.71 -11.07
CA GLU A 977 -28.11 16.56 -12.50
C GLU A 977 -27.04 16.98 -13.53
N THR A 978 -25.80 17.13 -13.07
CA THR A 978 -24.59 17.43 -13.87
C THR A 978 -24.32 16.46 -15.02
N GLY A 979 -24.98 15.30 -15.03
CA GLY A 979 -24.66 14.19 -15.91
C GLY A 979 -23.35 13.48 -15.53
N ASN A 980 -22.79 13.75 -14.34
CA ASN A 980 -21.59 13.08 -13.83
C ASN A 980 -21.90 11.63 -13.42
N THR A 981 -21.27 10.68 -14.11
CA THR A 981 -21.39 9.24 -13.87
C THR A 981 -20.83 8.76 -12.54
N ASN A 982 -20.05 9.58 -11.80
CA ASN A 982 -19.41 9.18 -10.54
C ASN A 982 -20.30 9.31 -9.29
N ARG A 983 -21.52 9.89 -9.39
CA ARG A 983 -22.66 9.83 -8.43
C ARG A 983 -22.41 9.99 -6.91
N LEU A 984 -21.27 10.53 -6.48
CA LEU A 984 -20.99 10.86 -5.07
C LEU A 984 -21.16 12.36 -4.88
N GLU A 985 -22.22 12.73 -4.18
CA GLU A 985 -22.59 14.12 -3.92
C GLU A 985 -22.72 14.37 -2.42
N ARG A 986 -22.34 15.57 -1.99
CA ARG A 986 -22.39 16.01 -0.61
C ARG A 986 -23.73 16.73 -0.34
N PRO A 987 -24.33 16.59 0.85
CA PRO A 987 -25.56 17.29 1.22
C PRO A 987 -25.30 18.76 1.57
N ASP A 988 -26.34 19.50 1.94
CA ASP A 988 -26.21 20.79 2.63
C ASP A 988 -26.11 20.60 4.14
N LEU A 989 -25.35 21.48 4.81
CA LEU A 989 -25.37 21.61 6.26
C LEU A 989 -26.66 22.34 6.69
N ALA A 990 -27.43 21.73 7.59
CA ALA A 990 -28.65 22.33 8.12
C ALA A 990 -28.34 23.62 8.91
N PRO A 991 -29.17 24.68 8.84
CA PRO A 991 -28.98 25.89 9.63
C PRO A 991 -28.83 25.58 11.12
N GLY A 992 -27.81 26.20 11.73
CA GLY A 992 -27.43 26.03 13.14
C GLY A 992 -26.80 24.68 13.50
N ALA A 993 -26.58 23.75 12.55
CA ALA A 993 -25.97 22.46 12.83
C ALA A 993 -24.43 22.52 12.89
N SER A 994 -23.85 21.59 13.64
CA SER A 994 -22.41 21.29 13.56
C SER A 994 -22.10 20.49 12.29
N ASN A 995 -21.03 20.86 11.58
CA ASN A 995 -20.48 20.06 10.48
C ASN A 995 -19.77 18.77 10.96
N ASN A 996 -19.56 18.63 12.27
CA ASN A 996 -19.08 17.41 12.92
C ASN A 996 -20.02 17.05 14.09
N PRO A 997 -21.23 16.52 13.82
CA PRO A 997 -22.26 16.32 14.82
C PRO A 997 -22.13 14.94 15.48
N VAL A 998 -21.00 14.67 16.15
CA VAL A 998 -20.68 13.37 16.79
C VAL A 998 -20.77 13.38 18.32
N HIS A 999 -21.22 14.50 18.91
CA HIS A 999 -21.32 14.70 20.36
C HIS A 999 -22.63 15.36 20.74
N GLY A 1000 -23.16 15.04 21.91
CA GLY A 1000 -24.47 15.49 22.37
C GLY A 1000 -25.58 14.52 21.98
N VAL A 1001 -26.69 15.05 21.47
CA VAL A 1001 -27.88 14.29 21.07
C VAL A 1001 -28.37 14.73 19.69
N SER A 1002 -29.05 13.84 18.98
CA SER A 1002 -29.78 14.13 17.74
C SER A 1002 -30.73 15.31 17.93
N ARG A 1003 -30.74 16.24 16.97
CA ARG A 1003 -31.72 17.36 16.94
C ARG A 1003 -33.12 16.91 16.50
N GLY A 1004 -33.22 15.75 15.84
CA GLY A 1004 -34.45 15.24 15.24
C GLY A 1004 -34.85 15.92 13.93
N CYS A 1005 -35.43 15.15 13.03
CA CYS A 1005 -35.98 15.62 11.75
C CYS A 1005 -37.05 14.67 11.22
N ALA A 1006 -37.94 15.16 10.35
CA ALA A 1006 -38.98 14.34 9.74
C ALA A 1006 -38.38 13.21 8.89
N GLY A 1007 -38.77 11.96 9.16
CA GLY A 1007 -38.28 10.77 8.47
C GLY A 1007 -36.90 10.26 8.93
N GLY A 1008 -36.09 11.10 9.58
CA GLY A 1008 -34.81 10.73 10.19
C GLY A 1008 -34.94 10.20 11.63
N PRO A 1009 -33.82 10.08 12.36
CA PRO A 1009 -33.86 9.65 13.76
C PRO A 1009 -34.58 10.68 14.66
N PRO A 1010 -35.30 10.23 15.70
CA PRO A 1010 -35.86 11.10 16.73
C PRO A 1010 -34.83 12.02 17.42
N ALA A 1011 -35.32 13.13 17.96
CA ALA A 1011 -34.52 14.01 18.82
C ALA A 1011 -34.14 13.31 20.14
N GLY A 1012 -33.02 13.71 20.74
CA GLY A 1012 -32.59 13.21 22.06
C GLY A 1012 -31.77 11.90 22.05
N ILE A 1013 -31.63 11.24 20.90
CA ILE A 1013 -30.78 10.04 20.77
C ILE A 1013 -29.30 10.42 20.92
N LYS A 1014 -28.57 9.72 21.80
CA LYS A 1014 -27.16 10.00 22.12
C LYS A 1014 -26.21 9.73 20.95
N LEU A 1015 -25.40 10.73 20.62
CA LEU A 1015 -24.41 10.69 19.54
C LEU A 1015 -23.06 10.10 20.02
N GLY A 1016 -22.21 9.71 19.08
CA GLY A 1016 -20.92 9.05 19.37
C GLY A 1016 -21.09 7.61 19.86
N THR A 1017 -22.20 6.95 19.53
CA THR A 1017 -22.49 5.55 19.87
C THR A 1017 -22.59 4.68 18.62
N PRO A 1018 -22.55 3.34 18.70
CA PRO A 1018 -22.76 2.49 17.54
C PRO A 1018 -24.18 2.58 16.96
N ASP A 1019 -25.17 2.86 17.81
CA ASP A 1019 -26.57 3.00 17.40
C ASP A 1019 -26.83 4.34 16.68
N LEU A 1020 -26.11 5.40 17.06
CA LEU A 1020 -26.05 6.66 16.31
C LEU A 1020 -24.70 7.35 16.55
N TRP A 1021 -23.82 7.33 15.54
CA TRP A 1021 -22.48 7.91 15.64
C TRP A 1021 -22.48 9.42 15.40
N PHE A 1022 -23.11 9.84 14.30
CA PHE A 1022 -23.32 11.24 13.95
C PHE A 1022 -24.81 11.52 13.75
N ASP A 1023 -25.25 12.77 13.94
CA ASP A 1023 -26.63 13.18 13.68
C ASP A 1023 -26.90 13.34 12.17
N PRO A 1024 -27.73 12.51 11.53
CA PRO A 1024 -28.11 12.67 10.12
C PRO A 1024 -28.97 13.91 9.91
N CYS A 1025 -29.74 14.34 10.91
CA CYS A 1025 -30.60 15.52 10.83
C CYS A 1025 -29.81 16.85 10.84
N ALA A 1026 -28.49 16.79 11.05
CA ALA A 1026 -27.58 17.92 10.79
C ALA A 1026 -27.41 18.23 9.30
N PHE A 1027 -27.85 17.35 8.40
CA PHE A 1027 -27.66 17.46 6.96
C PHE A 1027 -29.00 17.43 6.22
N ILE A 1028 -29.10 18.17 5.12
CA ILE A 1028 -30.31 18.28 4.28
C ILE A 1028 -29.93 17.89 2.86
N VAL A 1029 -30.81 17.15 2.17
CA VAL A 1029 -30.62 16.87 0.74
C VAL A 1029 -30.73 18.16 -0.06
N SER A 1030 -29.74 18.40 -0.90
CA SER A 1030 -29.71 19.61 -1.74
C SER A 1030 -30.81 19.62 -2.79
N PRO A 1031 -31.33 20.80 -3.18
CA PRO A 1031 -32.33 20.89 -4.22
C PRO A 1031 -31.84 20.30 -5.55
N LEU A 1032 -32.76 19.72 -6.33
CA LEU A 1032 -32.44 19.09 -7.61
C LEU A 1032 -31.84 20.10 -8.60
N GLY A 1033 -30.75 19.71 -9.26
CA GLY A 1033 -29.94 20.57 -10.14
C GLY A 1033 -28.91 21.45 -9.42
N PHE A 1034 -28.65 21.25 -8.12
CA PHE A 1034 -27.65 21.99 -7.35
C PHE A 1034 -26.62 21.08 -6.67
N PHE A 1035 -25.43 21.61 -6.43
CA PHE A 1035 -24.47 21.02 -5.50
C PHE A 1035 -24.79 21.38 -4.05
N GLY A 1036 -24.54 20.46 -3.13
CA GLY A 1036 -24.60 20.73 -1.69
C GLY A 1036 -23.37 21.42 -1.12
N ASN A 1037 -23.58 22.16 -0.04
CA ASN A 1037 -22.59 23.03 0.58
C ASN A 1037 -21.68 22.36 1.63
N LEU A 1038 -21.98 21.13 2.07
CA LEU A 1038 -21.18 20.46 3.10
C LEU A 1038 -19.77 20.17 2.55
N GLY A 1039 -18.73 20.55 3.29
CA GLY A 1039 -17.35 20.22 2.97
C GLY A 1039 -17.07 18.70 2.98
N ARG A 1040 -16.10 18.25 2.17
CA ARG A 1040 -15.56 16.89 2.26
C ARG A 1040 -14.97 16.65 3.66
N ASN A 1041 -14.99 15.41 4.18
CA ASN A 1041 -14.24 14.99 5.37
C ASN A 1041 -14.45 15.90 6.61
N THR A 1042 -15.70 16.27 6.89
CA THR A 1042 -16.08 17.17 7.99
C THR A 1042 -16.42 16.45 9.29
N VAL A 1043 -16.91 15.20 9.21
CA VAL A 1043 -17.32 14.39 10.35
C VAL A 1043 -16.18 13.48 10.78
N ASN A 1044 -15.94 13.33 12.09
CA ASN A 1044 -14.89 12.42 12.60
C ASN A 1044 -15.42 11.00 12.78
N GLY A 1045 -14.69 9.98 12.30
CA GLY A 1045 -15.00 8.57 12.57
C GLY A 1045 -14.61 8.13 14.00
N PRO A 1046 -14.87 6.84 14.36
CA PRO A 1046 -14.48 6.29 15.65
C PRO A 1046 -12.97 6.23 15.89
N ASN A 1047 -12.57 6.52 17.14
CA ASN A 1047 -11.20 6.32 17.61
C ASN A 1047 -10.85 4.83 17.64
N ARG A 1048 -9.55 4.51 17.60
CA ARG A 1048 -9.04 3.13 17.65
C ARG A 1048 -8.06 2.96 18.80
N VAL A 1049 -8.16 1.82 19.49
CA VAL A 1049 -7.26 1.41 20.56
C VAL A 1049 -7.01 -0.09 20.46
N THR A 1050 -5.75 -0.51 20.34
CA THR A 1050 -5.34 -1.92 20.40
C THR A 1050 -4.26 -2.12 21.45
N LEU A 1051 -4.33 -3.25 22.13
CA LEU A 1051 -3.31 -3.75 23.02
C LEU A 1051 -3.03 -5.20 22.63
N ASP A 1052 -1.88 -5.41 22.02
CA ASP A 1052 -1.39 -6.69 21.53
C ASP A 1052 -0.22 -7.12 22.42
N TYR A 1053 -0.20 -8.37 22.85
CA TYR A 1053 0.70 -8.84 23.91
C TYR A 1053 1.22 -10.25 23.62
N SER A 1054 2.48 -10.51 23.94
CA SER A 1054 3.10 -11.83 23.80
C SER A 1054 3.78 -12.27 25.09
N LEU A 1055 3.63 -13.54 25.43
CA LEU A 1055 4.36 -14.21 26.49
C LEU A 1055 5.19 -15.35 25.87
N MET A 1056 6.49 -15.34 26.12
CA MET A 1056 7.45 -16.30 25.59
C MET A 1056 8.17 -17.03 26.71
N LYS A 1057 8.45 -18.31 26.46
CA LYS A 1057 9.21 -19.18 27.34
C LYS A 1057 10.38 -19.77 26.57
N ASN A 1058 11.56 -19.20 26.77
CA ASN A 1058 12.82 -19.67 26.20
C ASN A 1058 13.43 -20.75 27.09
N THR A 1059 13.56 -21.97 26.58
CA THR A 1059 14.15 -23.11 27.29
C THR A 1059 15.38 -23.60 26.54
N ALA A 1060 16.58 -23.39 27.09
CA ALA A 1060 17.81 -23.95 26.55
C ALA A 1060 17.84 -25.48 26.72
N VAL A 1061 18.39 -26.20 25.75
CA VAL A 1061 18.54 -27.67 25.78
C VAL A 1061 20.00 -28.05 25.52
N PRO A 1062 20.91 -27.88 26.51
CA PRO A 1062 22.35 -28.11 26.33
C PRO A 1062 22.73 -29.54 25.92
N SER A 1063 21.83 -30.51 26.12
CA SER A 1063 22.02 -31.91 25.67
C SER A 1063 21.93 -32.10 24.15
N ILE A 1064 21.54 -31.07 23.40
CA ILE A 1064 21.58 -31.04 21.92
C ILE A 1064 22.73 -30.15 21.46
N SER A 1065 22.78 -28.91 21.96
CA SER A 1065 23.87 -27.94 21.78
C SER A 1065 23.70 -26.83 22.83
N GLU A 1066 24.78 -26.16 23.22
CA GLU A 1066 24.75 -24.98 24.09
C GLU A 1066 23.93 -23.82 23.49
N GLN A 1067 23.85 -23.76 22.15
CA GLN A 1067 23.07 -22.76 21.42
C GLN A 1067 21.59 -23.18 21.24
N PHE A 1068 21.25 -24.47 21.36
CA PHE A 1068 19.90 -24.97 21.05
C PHE A 1068 18.86 -24.52 22.08
N ARG A 1069 17.76 -23.92 21.59
CA ARG A 1069 16.66 -23.40 22.41
C ARG A 1069 15.31 -23.77 21.83
N ILE A 1070 14.39 -24.16 22.71
CA ILE A 1070 12.97 -24.28 22.41
C ILE A 1070 12.27 -23.05 22.98
N GLN A 1071 11.59 -22.28 22.13
CA GLN A 1071 10.74 -21.17 22.54
C GLN A 1071 9.27 -21.56 22.34
N PHE A 1072 8.51 -21.64 23.43
CA PHE A 1072 7.05 -21.60 23.37
C PHE A 1072 6.57 -20.15 23.44
N ARG A 1073 5.52 -19.82 22.68
CA ARG A 1073 4.95 -18.48 22.61
C ARG A 1073 3.43 -18.51 22.67
N ALA A 1074 2.84 -17.58 23.42
CA ALA A 1074 1.42 -17.29 23.42
C ALA A 1074 1.20 -15.80 23.09
N GLU A 1075 0.57 -15.53 21.94
CA GLU A 1075 0.26 -14.18 21.43
C GLU A 1075 -1.24 -13.90 21.59
N PHE A 1076 -1.55 -12.72 22.13
CA PHE A 1076 -2.90 -12.22 22.39
C PHE A 1076 -3.06 -10.88 21.68
N PHE A 1077 -3.79 -10.88 20.56
CA PHE A 1077 -4.13 -9.67 19.82
C PHE A 1077 -5.43 -9.09 20.38
N ASN A 1078 -5.49 -7.76 20.54
CA ASN A 1078 -6.57 -7.07 21.24
C ASN A 1078 -6.95 -7.77 22.56
N VAL A 1079 -5.99 -7.92 23.49
CA VAL A 1079 -6.13 -8.71 24.73
C VAL A 1079 -7.29 -8.23 25.62
N ALA A 1080 -7.57 -6.92 25.59
CA ALA A 1080 -8.70 -6.29 26.28
C ALA A 1080 -10.07 -6.54 25.61
N ASN A 1081 -10.09 -7.16 24.43
CA ASN A 1081 -11.27 -7.35 23.57
C ASN A 1081 -12.04 -6.04 23.30
N HIS A 1082 -11.32 -4.92 23.15
CA HIS A 1082 -11.93 -3.60 22.95
C HIS A 1082 -12.58 -3.52 21.55
N PRO A 1083 -13.90 -3.24 21.44
CA PRO A 1083 -14.56 -3.09 20.14
C PRO A 1083 -14.02 -1.87 19.40
N ASN A 1084 -13.24 -2.10 18.35
CA ASN A 1084 -12.82 -1.05 17.42
C ASN A 1084 -13.89 -0.93 16.34
N PHE A 1085 -14.71 0.12 16.41
CA PHE A 1085 -15.87 0.30 15.54
C PHE A 1085 -15.48 0.70 14.12
N GLY A 1086 -16.17 0.13 13.13
CA GLY A 1086 -16.08 0.53 11.73
C GLY A 1086 -16.75 1.87 11.47
N LEU A 1087 -16.86 2.26 10.20
CA LEU A 1087 -17.57 3.49 9.86
C LEU A 1087 -19.09 3.33 10.05
N PRO A 1088 -19.79 4.41 10.42
CA PRO A 1088 -21.24 4.47 10.28
C PRO A 1088 -21.65 4.49 8.80
N SER A 1089 -22.92 4.18 8.51
CA SER A 1089 -23.46 4.42 7.16
C SER A 1089 -23.36 5.91 6.81
N LEU A 1090 -22.67 6.19 5.70
CA LEU A 1090 -22.43 7.55 5.20
C LEU A 1090 -23.51 8.04 4.23
N ARG A 1091 -24.44 7.17 3.82
CA ARG A 1091 -25.56 7.51 2.94
C ARG A 1091 -26.65 8.19 3.78
N LEU A 1092 -26.99 9.43 3.43
CA LEU A 1092 -27.99 10.24 4.13
C LEU A 1092 -29.41 9.81 3.77
N VAL A 1093 -29.70 9.67 2.48
CA VAL A 1093 -31.02 9.29 1.95
C VAL A 1093 -30.95 8.15 0.95
N ASP A 1094 -32.07 7.45 0.76
CA ASP A 1094 -32.24 6.47 -0.30
C ASP A 1094 -32.32 7.12 -1.70
N ASN A 1095 -32.44 6.31 -2.75
CA ASN A 1095 -32.56 6.81 -4.13
C ASN A 1095 -33.93 7.45 -4.43
N ARG A 1096 -34.81 7.59 -3.44
CA ARG A 1096 -36.11 8.27 -3.51
C ARG A 1096 -36.17 9.50 -2.60
N GLY A 1097 -35.06 9.90 -1.98
CA GLY A 1097 -34.99 11.08 -1.10
C GLY A 1097 -35.44 10.86 0.35
N ASN A 1098 -35.80 9.65 0.76
CA ASN A 1098 -36.16 9.36 2.16
C ASN A 1098 -34.90 9.13 2.98
N TYR A 1099 -34.84 9.67 4.21
CA TYR A 1099 -33.74 9.38 5.14
C TYR A 1099 -33.48 7.88 5.28
N ASP A 1100 -32.21 7.49 5.09
CA ASP A 1100 -31.80 6.12 5.29
C ASP A 1100 -31.83 5.82 6.78
N ARG A 1101 -32.61 4.81 7.18
CA ARG A 1101 -32.72 4.36 8.59
C ARG A 1101 -31.39 3.88 9.17
N ARG A 1102 -30.38 3.63 8.33
CA ARG A 1102 -29.02 3.27 8.74
C ARG A 1102 -28.07 4.47 8.78
N ALA A 1103 -28.45 5.66 8.31
CA ALA A 1103 -27.59 6.85 8.33
C ALA A 1103 -27.06 7.11 9.75
N GLY A 1104 -25.74 7.25 9.91
CA GLY A 1104 -25.11 7.41 11.23
C GLY A 1104 -24.98 6.13 12.06
N VAL A 1105 -25.59 5.00 11.67
CA VAL A 1105 -25.53 3.72 12.41
C VAL A 1105 -24.28 2.93 12.02
N ILE A 1106 -23.58 2.37 13.00
CA ILE A 1106 -22.44 1.46 12.82
C ILE A 1106 -22.95 0.01 12.82
N THR A 1107 -22.54 -0.77 11.81
CA THR A 1107 -22.94 -2.19 11.67
C THR A 1107 -21.77 -3.14 11.44
N SER A 1108 -20.54 -2.63 11.47
CA SER A 1108 -19.30 -3.40 11.34
C SER A 1108 -18.26 -2.95 12.36
N THR A 1109 -17.38 -3.86 12.76
CA THR A 1109 -16.07 -3.54 13.35
C THR A 1109 -15.09 -3.03 12.28
N ALA A 1110 -14.02 -2.39 12.72
CA ALA A 1110 -13.11 -1.68 11.85
C ALA A 1110 -12.14 -2.63 11.14
N SER A 1111 -12.11 -2.59 9.79
CA SER A 1111 -11.15 -3.36 8.99
C SER A 1111 -9.71 -3.20 9.47
N GLY A 1112 -8.96 -4.31 9.46
CA GLY A 1112 -7.58 -4.37 9.94
C GLY A 1112 -7.42 -4.10 11.45
N VAL A 1113 -8.46 -4.34 12.25
CA VAL A 1113 -8.42 -4.53 13.70
C VAL A 1113 -9.41 -5.65 14.02
N THR A 1114 -9.11 -6.47 15.03
CA THR A 1114 -9.88 -7.68 15.30
C THR A 1114 -10.53 -7.63 16.69
N ALA A 1115 -11.51 -8.50 16.92
CA ALA A 1115 -11.80 -8.96 18.28
C ALA A 1115 -10.56 -9.63 18.89
N ARG A 1116 -10.60 -9.99 20.18
CA ARG A 1116 -9.51 -10.71 20.82
C ARG A 1116 -9.19 -12.00 20.06
N GLN A 1117 -7.92 -12.18 19.68
CA GLN A 1117 -7.45 -13.35 18.96
C GLN A 1117 -6.25 -13.95 19.69
N ILE A 1118 -6.13 -15.28 19.69
CA ILE A 1118 -5.08 -15.98 20.42
C ILE A 1118 -4.36 -16.94 19.49
N GLN A 1119 -3.03 -16.86 19.47
CA GLN A 1119 -2.15 -17.68 18.66
C GLN A 1119 -1.08 -18.33 19.54
N PHE A 1120 -0.83 -19.61 19.33
CA PHE A 1120 0.28 -20.32 19.96
C PHE A 1120 1.37 -20.63 18.95
N GLY A 1121 2.62 -20.41 19.34
CA GLY A 1121 3.79 -20.68 18.52
C GLY A 1121 4.77 -21.61 19.23
N LEU A 1122 5.37 -22.53 18.48
CA LEU A 1122 6.54 -23.29 18.92
C LEU A 1122 7.69 -23.00 17.95
N LYS A 1123 8.81 -22.51 18.47
CA LYS A 1123 10.05 -22.34 17.73
C LYS A 1123 11.17 -23.23 18.29
N PHE A 1124 11.93 -23.83 17.39
CA PHE A 1124 13.24 -24.40 17.64
C PHE A 1124 14.27 -23.43 17.07
N LEU A 1125 15.32 -23.14 17.83
CA LEU A 1125 16.43 -22.25 17.46
C LEU A 1125 17.73 -23.02 17.72
N TRP A 1126 18.69 -22.92 16.80
CA TRP A 1126 19.99 -23.56 16.93
C TRP A 1126 21.08 -22.74 16.24
#